data_AF-A0A1I6PSJ1-F1
#
_entry.id   AF-A0A1I6PSJ1-F1
#
_cell.length_a   1.000
_cell.length_b   1.000
_cell.length_c   1.000
_cell.angle_alpha   90.00
_cell.angle_beta   90.00
_cell.angle_gamma   90.00
#
_symmetry.space_group_name_H-M   'P 1'
#
loop_
_entity.id
_entity.type
_entity.pdbx_description
1 polymer ?
#
loop_
_entity_poly.entity_id
_entity_poly.type
_entity_poly.pdbx_seq_one_letter_code
_entity_poly.pdbx_strand_id
1 'polypeptide(L)'
;MIHSHAMTSPAAARRTPRISPPGSETERQAERIADDVVAGRLRSGQPLGGGPGPGAGQVIHRKCASCAAGGPPCAACAAEEEEMLHLSPAPGRMAGPGSGGSPAGAARAAEAVASGGAPMSEGLRSYFEPRLGADLSGVRLHRDEPAARGINARAYTLGRDIAFAPGNFAPGSREGQRLIAHELAHVLQGDGQIHREEEDETPVEGEAEVIQAPSAPTTRTDTFEDSSGGGSTRFVETVDTAPSVAGDHIQGTVRRREIAPASDTDAEEDVAGAYNAAPGMEAFVDFNASSCEITIPFRFGFRFEANDPRGHSCQGSPVDRADVDVDQIARDYIDAVNAAMNDQFVIRLSDCPHDCAGRDIPIRIRASRDDIDPDKRISVVPRGGRGDAATLCAGSVDEGFPVHEAGHQILGRGDEYPERDASVLARRPEWGRPERVRRDFNVMGSRSAFGRFAVFHERDFRHVQTFMRAAMPDCDAELRSVGDVILDFRLYLRGGGGSLGGHGALMAGGGFDIGVPLTRGREASLILGAQANYLGQVLPYQRELVLVGLRAGLEYQVHGGVVSGRFYGGARAGVSRELSSEQYPEGRLGGAEHFDARTSAFGEAQAGIGLTTHLGSGGLTADLVLGAGGELGSHPDALYWLDVGLMLGARF
;
A
#
# COMPACT_ATOMS: atom_id res chain seq x y z
N MET A 1 -23.92 -14.41 -60.63
CA MET A 1 -24.52 -13.15 -60.14
C MET A 1 -25.51 -13.50 -59.05
N ILE A 2 -25.24 -13.02 -57.84
CA ILE A 2 -26.10 -13.10 -56.66
C ILE A 2 -26.84 -11.76 -56.58
N HIS A 3 -28.14 -11.75 -56.29
CA HIS A 3 -28.82 -10.56 -55.79
C HIS A 3 -29.63 -10.90 -54.54
N SER A 4 -29.42 -10.08 -53.53
CA SER A 4 -29.91 -10.16 -52.16
C SER A 4 -31.16 -9.29 -52.03
N HIS A 5 -32.20 -9.77 -51.34
CA HIS A 5 -33.34 -8.96 -50.92
C HIS A 5 -33.36 -8.85 -49.39
N ALA A 6 -33.17 -7.62 -48.91
CA ALA A 6 -33.42 -7.23 -47.53
C ALA A 6 -34.93 -7.06 -47.29
N MET A 7 -35.44 -7.69 -46.24
CA MET A 7 -36.79 -7.44 -45.71
C MET A 7 -36.70 -6.50 -44.50
N THR A 8 -37.35 -5.36 -44.61
CA THR A 8 -37.62 -4.40 -43.53
C THR A 8 -38.77 -4.91 -42.66
N SER A 9 -38.52 -5.05 -41.35
CA SER A 9 -39.53 -5.40 -40.33
C SER A 9 -40.26 -4.13 -39.84
N PRO A 10 -41.56 -4.18 -39.50
CA PRO A 10 -42.32 -3.00 -39.09
C PRO A 10 -42.01 -2.58 -37.64
N ALA A 11 -41.90 -1.28 -37.41
CA ALA A 11 -41.71 -0.70 -36.08
C ALA A 11 -42.94 -0.93 -35.19
N ALA A 12 -42.76 -1.68 -34.10
CA ALA A 12 -43.78 -1.85 -33.06
C ALA A 12 -44.05 -0.51 -32.35
N ALA A 13 -45.32 -0.12 -32.26
CA ALA A 13 -45.75 1.05 -31.49
C ALA A 13 -45.43 0.82 -30.00
N ARG A 14 -44.47 1.58 -29.45
CA ARG A 14 -44.12 1.53 -28.03
C ARG A 14 -45.30 2.01 -27.18
N ARG A 15 -45.80 1.15 -26.29
CA ARG A 15 -46.85 1.48 -25.31
C ARG A 15 -46.25 2.40 -24.23
N THR A 16 -47.05 3.35 -23.74
CA THR A 16 -46.62 4.32 -22.72
C THR A 16 -46.71 3.69 -21.32
N PRO A 17 -45.62 3.65 -20.52
CA PRO A 17 -45.68 3.04 -19.18
C PRO A 17 -46.52 3.87 -18.21
N ARG A 18 -47.15 3.19 -17.24
CA ARG A 18 -47.99 3.83 -16.21
C ARG A 18 -47.14 4.19 -15.00
N ILE A 19 -47.38 5.36 -14.42
CA ILE A 19 -46.70 5.84 -13.21
C ILE A 19 -47.38 5.26 -11.96
N SER A 20 -46.58 4.65 -11.07
CA SER A 20 -47.04 4.19 -9.75
C SER A 20 -47.59 5.36 -8.90
N PRO A 21 -48.79 5.24 -8.31
CA PRO A 21 -49.33 6.29 -7.44
C PRO A 21 -48.46 6.53 -6.19
N PRO A 22 -48.21 7.79 -5.81
CA PRO A 22 -47.50 8.11 -4.57
C PRO A 22 -48.18 7.49 -3.35
N GLY A 23 -47.42 6.81 -2.50
CA GLY A 23 -47.96 6.13 -1.32
C GLY A 23 -48.73 4.84 -1.62
N SER A 24 -48.50 4.20 -2.76
CA SER A 24 -48.90 2.80 -2.97
C SER A 24 -48.13 1.87 -2.00
N GLU A 25 -48.55 0.61 -1.91
CA GLU A 25 -47.88 -0.37 -1.04
C GLU A 25 -46.44 -0.65 -1.49
N THR A 26 -46.18 -0.66 -2.80
CA THR A 26 -44.85 -0.82 -3.39
C THR A 26 -43.93 0.34 -3.01
N GLU A 27 -44.40 1.59 -3.05
CA GLU A 27 -43.63 2.77 -2.62
C GLU A 27 -43.34 2.72 -1.10
N ARG A 28 -44.31 2.33 -0.28
CA ARG A 28 -44.08 2.18 1.17
C ARG A 28 -43.11 1.05 1.50
N GLN A 29 -43.09 -0.01 0.71
CA GLN A 29 -42.17 -1.13 0.88
C GLN A 29 -40.75 -0.73 0.44
N ALA A 30 -40.60 -0.02 -0.67
CA ALA A 30 -39.33 0.52 -1.12
C ALA A 30 -38.72 1.48 -0.09
N GLU A 31 -39.53 2.36 0.54
CA GLU A 31 -39.06 3.26 1.60
C GLU A 31 -38.52 2.49 2.82
N ARG A 32 -39.22 1.42 3.24
CA ARG A 32 -38.76 0.57 4.36
C ARG A 32 -37.45 -0.16 4.03
N ILE A 33 -37.35 -0.71 2.83
CA ILE A 33 -36.12 -1.38 2.36
C ILE A 33 -34.97 -0.38 2.33
N ALA A 34 -35.19 0.82 1.81
CA ALA A 34 -34.19 1.89 1.77
C ALA A 34 -33.73 2.30 3.17
N ASP A 35 -34.68 2.43 4.11
CA ASP A 35 -34.40 2.68 5.52
C ASP A 35 -33.54 1.58 6.14
N ASP A 36 -33.89 0.31 5.92
CA ASP A 36 -33.23 -0.82 6.53
C ASP A 36 -31.84 -1.10 5.91
N VAL A 37 -31.65 -0.82 4.61
CA VAL A 37 -30.34 -0.86 3.93
C VAL A 37 -29.37 0.16 4.55
N VAL A 38 -29.83 1.40 4.73
CA VAL A 38 -29.01 2.49 5.27
C VAL A 38 -28.84 2.38 6.79
N ALA A 39 -29.79 1.77 7.49
CA ALA A 39 -29.70 1.47 8.92
C ALA A 39 -28.92 0.19 9.22
N GLY A 40 -28.51 -0.59 8.21
CA GLY A 40 -27.79 -1.85 8.37
C GLY A 40 -28.59 -2.95 9.06
N ARG A 41 -29.93 -2.93 8.93
CA ARG A 41 -30.84 -3.86 9.62
C ARG A 41 -31.15 -5.13 8.83
N LEU A 42 -30.89 -5.14 7.52
CA LEU A 42 -31.04 -6.33 6.67
C LEU A 42 -29.81 -7.23 6.80
N ARG A 43 -30.01 -8.44 7.33
CA ARG A 43 -29.00 -9.51 7.39
C ARG A 43 -29.10 -10.38 6.13
N SER A 44 -27.97 -10.91 5.68
CA SER A 44 -27.91 -11.92 4.62
C SER A 44 -28.84 -13.11 4.95
N GLY A 45 -29.74 -13.42 4.02
CA GLY A 45 -30.64 -14.57 4.12
C GLY A 45 -31.98 -14.36 4.83
N GLN A 46 -32.32 -13.15 5.26
CA GLN A 46 -33.65 -12.87 5.81
C GLN A 46 -34.65 -12.58 4.67
N PRO A 47 -35.83 -13.24 4.61
CA PRO A 47 -36.83 -12.93 3.58
C PRO A 47 -37.24 -11.46 3.70
N LEU A 48 -37.27 -10.75 2.56
CA LEU A 48 -37.88 -9.43 2.45
C LEU A 48 -39.41 -9.57 2.56
N GLY A 49 -39.90 -9.89 3.77
CA GLY A 49 -41.31 -10.11 4.05
C GLY A 49 -41.52 -10.51 5.51
N GLY A 50 -42.06 -9.59 6.31
CA GLY A 50 -42.51 -9.90 7.67
C GLY A 50 -43.66 -10.90 7.64
N GLY A 51 -43.49 -12.05 8.28
CA GLY A 51 -44.57 -13.01 8.51
C GLY A 51 -45.55 -12.50 9.57
N PRO A 52 -46.88 -12.64 9.37
CA PRO A 52 -47.86 -12.41 10.42
C PRO A 52 -47.88 -13.59 11.41
N GLY A 53 -48.30 -13.32 12.65
CA GLY A 53 -48.43 -14.34 13.71
C GLY A 53 -49.39 -15.49 13.37
N PRO A 54 -49.41 -16.55 14.20
CA PRO A 54 -50.10 -17.80 13.88
C PRO A 54 -51.61 -17.61 13.99
N GLY A 55 -52.25 -17.30 12.87
CA GLY A 55 -53.70 -17.20 12.76
C GLY A 55 -54.15 -16.51 11.48
N ALA A 56 -54.66 -17.31 10.54
CA ALA A 56 -55.40 -16.95 9.34
C ALA A 56 -54.62 -16.67 8.03
N GLY A 57 -54.88 -17.53 7.03
CA GLY A 57 -55.03 -17.11 5.64
C GLY A 57 -53.91 -17.50 4.68
N GLN A 58 -53.96 -18.71 4.14
CA GLN A 58 -53.39 -18.99 2.81
C GLN A 58 -53.92 -17.95 1.81
N VAL A 59 -53.05 -17.17 1.17
CA VAL A 59 -53.41 -16.48 -0.07
C VAL A 59 -53.33 -17.52 -1.19
N ILE A 60 -54.45 -18.22 -1.35
CA ILE A 60 -54.74 -19.01 -2.53
C ILE A 60 -54.88 -18.01 -3.69
N HIS A 61 -53.92 -17.98 -4.62
CA HIS A 61 -54.23 -17.53 -5.97
C HIS A 61 -55.29 -18.51 -6.52
N ARG A 62 -56.54 -18.06 -6.63
CA ARG A 62 -57.58 -18.83 -7.31
C ARG A 62 -57.13 -19.02 -8.75
N LYS A 63 -56.62 -20.22 -9.07
CA LYS A 63 -56.63 -20.73 -10.44
C LYS A 63 -58.05 -20.53 -10.97
N CYS A 64 -58.21 -19.76 -12.04
CA CYS A 64 -59.48 -19.73 -12.74
C CYS A 64 -59.77 -21.15 -13.30
N ALA A 65 -61.03 -21.53 -13.37
CA ALA A 65 -61.45 -22.88 -13.72
C ALA A 65 -61.00 -23.32 -15.14
N SER A 66 -60.61 -22.38 -16.00
CA SER A 66 -60.13 -22.65 -17.37
C SER A 66 -58.76 -23.33 -17.41
N CYS A 67 -57.87 -23.08 -16.44
CA CYS A 67 -56.49 -23.55 -16.49
C CYS A 67 -56.29 -24.92 -15.81
N ALA A 68 -57.27 -25.41 -15.04
CA ALA A 68 -57.22 -26.74 -14.43
C ALA A 68 -57.45 -27.88 -15.44
N ALA A 69 -57.87 -27.56 -16.67
CA ALA A 69 -58.15 -28.53 -17.74
C ALA A 69 -57.19 -28.46 -18.94
N GLY A 70 -56.07 -27.72 -18.83
CA GLY A 70 -55.01 -27.73 -19.86
C GLY A 70 -55.26 -26.88 -21.12
N GLY A 71 -56.14 -25.86 -21.06
CA GLY A 71 -56.29 -24.88 -22.15
C GLY A 71 -55.35 -23.68 -22.03
N PRO A 72 -55.04 -22.96 -23.14
CA PRO A 72 -54.22 -21.75 -23.11
C PRO A 72 -54.90 -20.60 -22.33
N PRO A 73 -54.13 -19.67 -21.73
CA PRO A 73 -54.65 -18.62 -20.84
C PRO A 73 -55.58 -17.63 -21.56
N CYS A 74 -56.54 -17.06 -20.83
CA CYS A 74 -57.53 -16.12 -21.38
C CYS A 74 -56.98 -14.68 -21.51
N ALA A 75 -57.66 -13.84 -22.31
CA ALA A 75 -57.23 -12.48 -22.64
C ALA A 75 -57.10 -11.53 -21.43
N ALA A 76 -57.71 -11.84 -20.28
CA ALA A 76 -57.52 -11.07 -19.05
C ALA A 76 -56.16 -11.36 -18.37
N CYS A 77 -55.62 -12.58 -18.51
CA CYS A 77 -54.30 -12.94 -17.97
C CYS A 77 -53.15 -12.51 -18.89
N ALA A 78 -53.41 -12.26 -20.17
CA ALA A 78 -52.44 -11.66 -21.08
C ALA A 78 -52.26 -10.14 -20.90
N ALA A 79 -53.00 -9.53 -19.95
CA ALA A 79 -52.98 -8.09 -19.69
C ALA A 79 -52.20 -7.70 -18.42
N GLU A 80 -51.56 -8.65 -17.72
CA GLU A 80 -50.81 -8.38 -16.47
C GLU A 80 -49.31 -8.13 -16.68
N GLU A 81 -48.80 -8.18 -17.91
CA GLU A 81 -47.44 -7.73 -18.29
C GLU A 81 -47.46 -6.26 -18.77
N GLU A 82 -47.84 -5.30 -17.92
CA GLU A 82 -47.70 -3.86 -18.22
C GLU A 82 -46.47 -3.27 -17.49
N GLU A 83 -45.53 -2.67 -18.23
CA GLU A 83 -44.36 -1.95 -17.69
C GLU A 83 -44.79 -0.78 -16.78
N MET A 84 -44.45 -0.88 -15.49
CA MET A 84 -44.70 0.16 -14.47
C MET A 84 -43.47 1.04 -14.25
N LEU A 85 -43.68 2.36 -14.20
CA LEU A 85 -42.68 3.37 -13.92
C LEU A 85 -42.80 3.83 -12.45
N HIS A 86 -41.77 3.57 -11.65
CA HIS A 86 -41.68 3.99 -10.25
C HIS A 86 -40.87 5.27 -10.10
N LEU A 87 -41.24 6.17 -9.17
CA LEU A 87 -40.55 7.45 -9.01
C LEU A 87 -40.43 7.91 -7.56
N SER A 88 -39.27 8.46 -7.22
CA SER A 88 -39.02 9.18 -5.97
C SER A 88 -39.32 10.68 -6.13
N PRO A 89 -40.36 11.25 -5.49
CA PRO A 89 -40.76 12.65 -5.69
C PRO A 89 -39.82 13.67 -5.02
N ALA A 90 -39.75 14.88 -5.57
CA ALA A 90 -38.99 16.00 -4.99
C ALA A 90 -39.68 16.63 -3.75
N PRO A 91 -38.94 17.05 -2.71
CA PRO A 91 -39.54 17.65 -1.51
C PRO A 91 -40.12 19.05 -1.79
N GLY A 92 -41.33 19.32 -1.28
CA GLY A 92 -41.92 20.68 -1.23
C GLY A 92 -43.18 20.94 -2.07
N ARG A 93 -43.82 19.93 -2.68
CA ARG A 93 -45.15 20.08 -3.30
C ARG A 93 -46.09 18.99 -2.81
N MET A 94 -47.14 19.38 -2.08
CA MET A 94 -48.23 18.48 -1.73
C MET A 94 -48.87 17.94 -3.01
N ALA A 95 -48.88 16.61 -3.15
CA ALA A 95 -49.57 15.93 -4.24
C ALA A 95 -51.09 16.11 -4.07
N GLY A 96 -51.66 17.02 -4.85
CA GLY A 96 -53.10 17.04 -5.09
C GLY A 96 -53.48 15.88 -6.02
N PRO A 97 -54.73 15.38 -5.97
CA PRO A 97 -55.20 14.33 -6.87
C PRO A 97 -55.19 14.88 -8.31
N GLY A 98 -54.12 14.57 -9.06
CA GLY A 98 -53.93 15.05 -10.44
C GLY A 98 -52.48 15.39 -10.83
N SER A 99 -51.51 15.36 -9.92
CA SER A 99 -50.10 15.69 -10.22
C SER A 99 -49.19 14.47 -10.46
N GLY A 100 -49.73 13.36 -10.95
CA GLY A 100 -48.91 12.30 -11.55
C GLY A 100 -48.43 12.76 -12.92
N GLY A 101 -47.17 12.49 -13.28
CA GLY A 101 -46.59 12.92 -14.55
C GLY A 101 -47.51 12.67 -15.75
N SER A 102 -47.55 13.62 -16.71
CA SER A 102 -48.33 13.46 -17.94
C SER A 102 -47.92 12.18 -18.68
N PRO A 103 -48.84 11.46 -19.35
CA PRO A 103 -48.49 10.32 -20.20
C PRO A 103 -47.37 10.63 -21.20
N ALA A 104 -47.31 11.87 -21.71
CA ALA A 104 -46.23 12.33 -22.58
C ALA A 104 -44.85 12.42 -21.87
N GLY A 105 -44.84 12.65 -20.56
CA GLY A 105 -43.63 12.62 -19.73
C GLY A 105 -43.16 11.19 -19.44
N ALA A 106 -44.08 10.27 -19.15
CA ALA A 106 -43.76 8.84 -18.97
C ALA A 106 -43.19 8.21 -20.26
N ALA A 107 -43.74 8.57 -21.43
CA ALA A 107 -43.20 8.15 -22.72
C ALA A 107 -41.75 8.60 -22.94
N ARG A 108 -41.42 9.86 -22.60
CA ARG A 108 -40.06 10.41 -22.72
C ARG A 108 -39.08 9.80 -21.73
N ALA A 109 -39.52 9.51 -20.50
CA ALA A 109 -38.70 8.82 -19.50
C ALA A 109 -38.35 7.39 -19.97
N ALA A 110 -39.31 6.67 -20.56
CA ALA A 110 -39.08 5.34 -21.13
C ALA A 110 -38.14 5.37 -22.34
N GLU A 111 -38.24 6.40 -23.20
CA GLU A 111 -37.32 6.59 -24.32
C GLU A 111 -35.89 6.92 -23.86
N ALA A 112 -35.74 7.70 -22.79
CA ALA A 112 -34.45 8.08 -22.23
C ALA A 112 -33.65 6.86 -21.74
N VAL A 113 -34.26 5.96 -20.96
CA VAL A 113 -33.56 4.75 -20.48
C VAL A 113 -33.26 3.74 -21.59
N ALA A 114 -34.04 3.76 -22.69
CA ALA A 114 -33.78 2.92 -23.86
C ALA A 114 -32.53 3.35 -24.66
N SER A 115 -31.94 4.51 -24.39
CA SER A 115 -30.73 5.02 -25.06
C SER A 115 -29.42 4.41 -24.54
N GLY A 116 -29.50 3.54 -23.53
CA GLY A 116 -28.38 2.80 -22.93
C GLY A 116 -27.88 3.42 -21.62
N GLY A 117 -27.62 2.58 -20.61
CA GLY A 117 -27.11 2.98 -19.30
C GLY A 117 -25.82 2.24 -18.91
N ALA A 118 -25.05 2.79 -17.98
CA ALA A 118 -23.83 2.18 -17.49
C ALA A 118 -24.15 1.02 -16.53
N PRO A 119 -23.45 -0.12 -16.60
CA PRO A 119 -23.61 -1.17 -15.59
C PRO A 119 -23.26 -0.61 -14.22
N MET A 120 -23.94 -1.11 -13.19
CA MET A 120 -23.58 -0.75 -11.82
C MET A 120 -22.12 -1.13 -11.52
N SER A 121 -21.34 -0.17 -11.03
CA SER A 121 -19.92 -0.41 -10.72
C SER A 121 -19.79 -1.47 -9.64
N GLU A 122 -18.68 -2.18 -9.64
CA GLU A 122 -18.39 -3.22 -8.64
C GLU A 122 -18.54 -2.71 -7.21
N GLY A 123 -17.99 -1.53 -6.87
CA GLY A 123 -18.15 -0.95 -5.54
C GLY A 123 -19.61 -0.66 -5.11
N LEU A 124 -20.52 -0.37 -6.05
CA LEU A 124 -21.94 -0.20 -5.72
C LEU A 124 -22.65 -1.54 -5.57
N ARG A 125 -22.31 -2.51 -6.42
CA ARG A 125 -22.84 -3.88 -6.33
C ARG A 125 -22.42 -4.52 -5.01
N SER A 126 -21.14 -4.43 -4.64
CA SER A 126 -20.62 -4.91 -3.35
C SER A 126 -21.29 -4.25 -2.14
N TYR A 127 -21.80 -3.02 -2.28
CA TYR A 127 -22.56 -2.37 -1.22
C TYR A 127 -24.03 -2.83 -1.16
N PHE A 128 -24.74 -2.91 -2.29
CA PHE A 128 -26.19 -3.14 -2.32
C PHE A 128 -26.60 -4.62 -2.46
N GLU A 129 -25.88 -5.43 -3.24
CA GLU A 129 -26.23 -6.84 -3.49
C GLU A 129 -26.35 -7.65 -2.19
N PRO A 130 -25.41 -7.55 -1.22
CA PRO A 130 -25.52 -8.32 0.02
C PRO A 130 -26.65 -7.84 0.94
N ARG A 131 -26.96 -6.55 0.91
CA ARG A 131 -28.00 -5.93 1.75
C ARG A 131 -29.41 -6.18 1.22
N LEU A 132 -29.53 -6.38 -0.09
CA LEU A 132 -30.79 -6.67 -0.77
C LEU A 132 -30.97 -8.16 -1.09
N GLY A 133 -29.89 -8.96 -1.00
CA GLY A 133 -29.91 -10.39 -1.27
C GLY A 133 -30.20 -10.74 -2.73
N ALA A 134 -29.73 -9.92 -3.68
CA ALA A 134 -30.06 -10.07 -5.09
C ALA A 134 -28.89 -9.70 -6.02
N ASP A 135 -28.82 -10.35 -7.18
CA ASP A 135 -27.85 -10.03 -8.24
C ASP A 135 -28.27 -8.75 -8.98
N LEU A 136 -27.44 -7.72 -8.86
CA LEU A 136 -27.63 -6.41 -9.48
C LEU A 136 -26.74 -6.24 -10.72
N SER A 137 -26.04 -7.29 -11.19
CA SER A 137 -25.19 -7.27 -12.38
C SER A 137 -25.94 -6.82 -13.65
N GLY A 138 -27.22 -7.16 -13.76
CA GLY A 138 -28.08 -6.73 -14.85
C GLY A 138 -28.70 -5.34 -14.69
N VAL A 139 -28.37 -4.57 -13.64
CA VAL A 139 -28.92 -3.22 -13.41
C VAL A 139 -28.09 -2.17 -14.14
N ARG A 140 -28.80 -1.25 -14.81
CA ARG A 140 -28.20 -0.14 -15.56
C ARG A 140 -28.55 1.20 -14.93
N LEU A 141 -27.53 2.05 -14.78
CA LEU A 141 -27.64 3.36 -14.16
C LEU A 141 -27.50 4.47 -15.22
N HIS A 142 -28.43 5.41 -15.20
CA HIS A 142 -28.44 6.62 -16.01
C HIS A 142 -28.26 7.83 -15.09
N ARG A 143 -27.09 8.46 -15.19
CA ARG A 143 -26.70 9.59 -14.32
C ARG A 143 -27.01 10.91 -15.01
N ASP A 144 -27.43 11.89 -14.21
CA ASP A 144 -27.77 13.24 -14.65
C ASP A 144 -28.83 13.31 -15.77
N GLU A 145 -29.86 12.46 -15.67
CA GLU A 145 -30.90 12.29 -16.67
C GLU A 145 -31.99 13.39 -16.57
N PRO A 146 -32.09 14.31 -17.55
CA PRO A 146 -33.04 15.43 -17.50
C PRO A 146 -34.51 14.98 -17.50
N ALA A 147 -34.82 13.80 -18.08
CA ALA A 147 -36.19 13.28 -18.10
C ALA A 147 -36.77 13.05 -16.70
N ALA A 148 -35.93 12.77 -15.69
CA ALA A 148 -36.37 12.60 -14.30
C ALA A 148 -37.04 13.88 -13.74
N ARG A 149 -36.49 15.06 -14.06
CA ARG A 149 -37.11 16.35 -13.68
C ARG A 149 -38.42 16.59 -14.43
N GLY A 150 -38.51 16.15 -15.68
CA GLY A 150 -39.71 16.26 -16.52
C GLY A 150 -40.92 15.51 -15.97
N ILE A 151 -40.71 14.50 -15.13
CA ILE A 151 -41.75 13.75 -14.39
C ILE A 151 -41.80 14.09 -12.89
N ASN A 152 -41.14 15.17 -12.45
CA ASN A 152 -41.03 15.61 -11.06
C ASN A 152 -40.40 14.57 -10.10
N ALA A 153 -39.43 13.80 -10.59
CA ALA A 153 -38.73 12.78 -9.83
C ALA A 153 -37.26 13.14 -9.54
N ARG A 154 -36.77 12.75 -8.36
CA ARG A 154 -35.33 12.74 -8.00
C ARG A 154 -34.61 11.57 -8.67
N ALA A 155 -35.29 10.42 -8.74
CA ALA A 155 -34.89 9.25 -9.49
C ALA A 155 -36.15 8.48 -9.92
N TYR A 156 -36.03 7.64 -10.94
CA TYR A 156 -37.09 6.73 -11.37
C TYR A 156 -36.53 5.40 -11.86
N THR A 157 -37.35 4.36 -11.76
CA THR A 157 -37.00 2.98 -12.14
C THR A 157 -37.99 2.45 -13.19
N LEU A 158 -37.45 1.85 -14.25
CA LEU A 158 -38.19 1.13 -15.28
C LEU A 158 -37.49 -0.20 -15.59
N GLY A 159 -38.10 -1.32 -15.22
CA GLY A 159 -37.46 -2.64 -15.35
C GLY A 159 -36.15 -2.71 -14.54
N ARG A 160 -35.02 -2.94 -15.22
CA ARG A 160 -33.68 -2.97 -14.62
C ARG A 160 -32.87 -1.68 -14.82
N ASP A 161 -33.50 -0.63 -15.35
CA ASP A 161 -32.89 0.67 -15.56
C ASP A 161 -33.32 1.67 -14.47
N ILE A 162 -32.34 2.34 -13.86
CA ILE A 162 -32.55 3.38 -12.85
C ILE A 162 -31.94 4.70 -13.37
N ALA A 163 -32.73 5.76 -13.36
CA ALA A 163 -32.31 7.09 -13.83
C ALA A 163 -32.40 8.14 -12.73
N PHE A 164 -31.34 8.93 -12.56
CA PHE A 164 -31.25 9.96 -11.53
C PHE A 164 -31.29 11.36 -12.15
N ALA A 165 -32.08 12.27 -11.57
CA ALA A 165 -32.06 13.67 -11.96
C ALA A 165 -30.67 14.30 -11.70
N PRO A 166 -30.26 15.32 -12.48
CA PRO A 166 -28.94 15.94 -12.33
C PRO A 166 -28.62 16.34 -10.89
N GLY A 167 -27.50 15.83 -10.38
CA GLY A 167 -27.00 16.03 -9.01
C GLY A 167 -27.62 15.14 -7.92
N ASN A 168 -28.47 14.16 -8.24
CA ASN A 168 -29.09 13.26 -7.26
C ASN A 168 -28.40 11.89 -7.14
N PHE A 169 -27.47 11.56 -8.03
CA PHE A 169 -26.64 10.37 -7.90
C PHE A 169 -25.45 10.65 -6.96
N ALA A 170 -25.63 10.37 -5.66
CA ALA A 170 -24.65 10.71 -4.62
C ALA A 170 -24.33 9.51 -3.70
N PRO A 171 -23.66 8.46 -4.21
CA PRO A 171 -23.45 7.20 -3.49
C PRO A 171 -22.57 7.31 -2.23
N GLY A 172 -21.78 8.38 -2.10
CA GLY A 172 -20.98 8.67 -0.89
C GLY A 172 -21.76 9.35 0.24
N SER A 173 -23.03 9.73 0.01
CA SER A 173 -23.87 10.37 1.01
C SER A 173 -24.94 9.42 1.53
N ARG A 174 -25.27 9.51 2.82
CA ARG A 174 -26.35 8.71 3.43
C ARG A 174 -27.70 8.89 2.73
N GLU A 175 -28.03 10.12 2.33
CA GLU A 175 -29.28 10.41 1.61
C GLU A 175 -29.27 9.84 0.18
N GLY A 176 -28.13 9.90 -0.52
CA GLY A 176 -27.98 9.30 -1.84
C GLY A 176 -27.99 7.78 -1.81
N GLN A 177 -27.40 7.14 -0.79
CA GLN A 177 -27.48 5.70 -0.58
C GLN A 177 -28.92 5.24 -0.33
N ARG A 178 -29.68 6.00 0.47
CA ARG A 178 -31.12 5.75 0.68
C ARG A 178 -31.88 5.82 -0.63
N LEU A 179 -31.65 6.85 -1.43
CA LEU A 179 -32.30 7.03 -2.73
C LEU A 179 -31.98 5.87 -3.68
N ILE A 180 -30.71 5.43 -3.75
CA ILE A 180 -30.32 4.30 -4.60
C ILE A 180 -30.96 2.99 -4.11
N ALA A 181 -31.01 2.75 -2.79
CA ALA A 181 -31.67 1.58 -2.22
C ALA A 181 -33.18 1.55 -2.52
N HIS A 182 -33.85 2.71 -2.47
CA HIS A 182 -35.26 2.85 -2.81
C HIS A 182 -35.55 2.42 -4.25
N GLU A 183 -34.76 2.93 -5.20
CA GLU A 183 -34.92 2.57 -6.60
C GLU A 183 -34.58 1.10 -6.88
N LEU A 184 -33.55 0.55 -6.22
CA LEU A 184 -33.22 -0.86 -6.33
C LEU A 184 -34.32 -1.78 -5.78
N ALA A 185 -35.04 -1.36 -4.74
CA ALA A 185 -36.18 -2.11 -4.25
C ALA A 185 -37.27 -2.25 -5.33
N HIS A 186 -37.44 -1.27 -6.22
CA HIS A 186 -38.38 -1.38 -7.35
C HIS A 186 -37.89 -2.35 -8.43
N VAL A 187 -36.58 -2.41 -8.70
CA VAL A 187 -36.01 -3.42 -9.60
C VAL A 187 -36.34 -4.83 -9.10
N LEU A 188 -36.16 -5.07 -7.80
CA LEU A 188 -36.39 -6.39 -7.20
C LEU A 188 -37.87 -6.75 -7.05
N GLN A 189 -38.74 -5.75 -6.95
CA GLN A 189 -40.19 -5.97 -6.96
C GLN A 189 -40.72 -6.29 -8.37
N GLY A 190 -40.02 -5.86 -9.42
CA GLY A 190 -40.39 -6.12 -10.82
C GLY A 190 -40.00 -7.52 -11.32
N ASP A 191 -38.85 -8.05 -10.87
CA ASP A 191 -38.33 -9.37 -11.26
C ASP A 191 -38.74 -10.46 -10.23
N GLY A 192 -39.99 -10.93 -10.31
CA GLY A 192 -40.56 -11.93 -9.39
C GLY A 192 -40.01 -13.37 -9.48
N GLN A 193 -38.69 -13.58 -9.51
CA GLN A 193 -38.06 -14.92 -9.45
C GLN A 193 -36.82 -14.94 -8.54
N ILE A 194 -36.98 -15.54 -7.36
CA ILE A 194 -35.88 -15.91 -6.46
C ILE A 194 -35.50 -17.35 -6.79
N HIS A 195 -34.39 -17.59 -7.49
CA HIS A 195 -33.83 -18.93 -7.65
C HIS A 195 -32.77 -19.16 -6.56
N ARG A 196 -32.96 -20.21 -5.76
CA ARG A 196 -31.99 -20.77 -4.82
C ARG A 196 -31.61 -22.16 -5.34
N GLU A 197 -30.33 -22.40 -5.58
CA GLU A 197 -29.79 -23.75 -5.80
C GLU A 197 -29.40 -24.35 -4.44
N GLU A 198 -29.93 -25.54 -4.15
CA GLU A 198 -29.55 -26.42 -3.03
C GLU A 198 -28.95 -27.70 -3.61
N GLU A 199 -27.89 -28.22 -3.00
CA GLU A 199 -27.48 -29.63 -2.89
C GLU A 199 -26.08 -29.66 -2.21
N ASP A 200 -25.69 -30.55 -1.30
CA ASP A 200 -26.32 -31.55 -0.43
C ASP A 200 -25.18 -32.02 0.51
N GLU A 201 -25.30 -31.88 1.84
CA GLU A 201 -24.35 -32.51 2.78
C GLU A 201 -25.11 -33.35 3.81
N THR A 202 -24.95 -34.67 3.67
CA THR A 202 -25.37 -35.66 4.66
C THR A 202 -24.47 -35.59 5.91
N PRO A 203 -25.00 -35.62 7.14
CA PRO A 203 -24.18 -35.47 8.34
C PRO A 203 -23.51 -36.80 8.72
N VAL A 204 -22.20 -36.77 8.89
CA VAL A 204 -21.46 -37.78 9.66
C VAL A 204 -21.43 -37.30 11.11
N GLU A 205 -22.06 -38.06 12.00
CA GLU A 205 -21.96 -37.85 13.45
C GLU A 205 -20.52 -38.14 13.91
N GLY A 206 -19.77 -37.07 14.16
CA GLY A 206 -18.50 -37.07 14.86
C GLY A 206 -18.46 -35.82 15.74
N GLU A 207 -18.11 -35.99 17.01
CA GLU A 207 -18.13 -34.97 18.06
C GLU A 207 -17.42 -33.68 17.60
N ALA A 208 -18.20 -32.67 17.25
CA ALA A 208 -17.68 -31.33 16.98
C ALA A 208 -17.35 -30.67 18.32
N GLU A 209 -16.06 -30.48 18.54
CA GLU A 209 -15.53 -29.44 19.42
C GLU A 209 -16.27 -28.12 19.11
N VAL A 210 -16.81 -27.48 20.14
CA VAL A 210 -17.58 -26.25 19.99
C VAL A 210 -16.64 -25.17 19.48
N ILE A 211 -16.57 -25.00 18.15
CA ILE A 211 -15.94 -23.82 17.55
C ILE A 211 -16.82 -22.64 17.96
N GLN A 212 -16.34 -21.90 18.95
CA GLN A 212 -16.96 -20.66 19.39
C GLN A 212 -17.04 -19.74 18.17
N ALA A 213 -18.24 -19.29 17.82
CA ALA A 213 -18.41 -18.37 16.69
C ALA A 213 -17.51 -17.14 16.91
N PRO A 214 -16.78 -16.67 15.89
CA PRO A 214 -15.84 -15.57 16.04
C PRO A 214 -16.58 -14.35 16.59
N SER A 215 -15.98 -13.74 17.61
CA SER A 215 -16.47 -12.52 18.25
C SER A 215 -16.58 -11.41 17.22
N ALA A 216 -17.64 -10.61 17.34
CA ALA A 216 -17.85 -9.47 16.45
C ALA A 216 -16.70 -8.45 16.60
N PRO A 217 -16.38 -7.69 15.54
CA PRO A 217 -15.40 -6.61 15.63
C PRO A 217 -15.74 -5.61 16.75
N THR A 218 -14.70 -5.08 17.39
CA THR A 218 -14.83 -4.17 18.54
C THR A 218 -14.11 -2.85 18.30
N THR A 219 -14.28 -1.90 19.22
CA THR A 219 -13.40 -0.74 19.29
C THR A 219 -12.14 -1.10 20.06
N ARG A 220 -11.04 -0.41 19.77
CA ARG A 220 -9.76 -0.69 20.43
C ARG A 220 -8.91 0.56 20.54
N THR A 221 -8.16 0.69 21.64
CA THR A 221 -7.07 1.66 21.76
C THR A 221 -5.81 0.92 22.20
N ASP A 222 -4.76 1.02 21.39
CA ASP A 222 -3.43 0.55 21.75
C ASP A 222 -2.52 1.77 21.97
N THR A 223 -1.60 1.67 22.94
CA THR A 223 -0.62 2.70 23.24
C THR A 223 0.75 2.07 23.31
N PHE A 224 1.74 2.69 22.68
CA PHE A 224 3.12 2.24 22.71
C PHE A 224 4.07 3.44 22.72
N GLU A 225 5.23 3.25 23.32
CA GLU A 225 6.32 4.20 23.26
C GLU A 225 7.36 3.70 22.27
N ASP A 226 8.01 4.62 21.58
CA ASP A 226 9.11 4.29 20.71
C ASP A 226 10.25 5.28 20.88
N SER A 227 11.34 4.80 21.49
CA SER A 227 12.59 5.53 21.62
C SER A 227 13.64 5.11 20.59
N SER A 228 13.31 4.19 19.67
CA SER A 228 14.18 3.89 18.55
C SER A 228 14.36 5.15 17.71
N GLY A 229 15.62 5.59 17.59
CA GLY A 229 15.98 6.88 17.00
C GLY A 229 16.18 8.04 17.97
N GLY A 230 16.03 7.89 19.29
CA GLY A 230 16.44 8.95 20.23
C GLY A 230 15.44 10.07 20.48
N GLY A 231 14.14 9.80 20.27
CA GLY A 231 13.01 10.55 20.81
C GLY A 231 12.34 9.82 21.97
N SER A 232 11.28 10.40 22.55
CA SER A 232 10.50 9.81 23.66
C SER A 232 8.98 9.93 23.46
N THR A 233 8.55 10.06 22.19
CA THR A 233 7.13 10.21 21.84
C THR A 233 6.35 8.92 22.07
N ARG A 234 5.14 9.09 22.60
CA ARG A 234 4.15 8.03 22.83
C ARG A 234 3.11 8.05 21.72
N PHE A 235 2.82 6.90 21.14
CA PHE A 235 1.77 6.75 20.14
C PHE A 235 0.51 6.17 20.76
N VAL A 236 -0.63 6.71 20.34
CA VAL A 236 -1.96 6.18 20.68
C VAL A 236 -2.70 5.93 19.38
N GLU A 237 -3.05 4.67 19.16
CA GLU A 237 -3.80 4.21 17.98
C GLU A 237 -5.17 3.74 18.42
N THR A 238 -6.21 4.28 17.78
CA THR A 238 -7.59 4.08 18.20
C THR A 238 -8.48 3.71 17.02
N VAL A 239 -9.21 2.61 17.16
CA VAL A 239 -10.35 2.23 16.34
C VAL A 239 -11.60 2.69 17.08
N ASP A 240 -12.06 3.91 16.79
CA ASP A 240 -13.17 4.57 17.52
C ASP A 240 -14.53 3.93 17.22
N THR A 241 -14.70 3.36 16.03
CA THR A 241 -15.91 2.62 15.61
C THR A 241 -15.52 1.21 15.24
N ALA A 242 -16.29 0.22 15.72
CA ALA A 242 -16.06 -1.17 15.41
C ALA A 242 -15.97 -1.39 13.88
N PRO A 243 -14.98 -2.15 13.38
CA PRO A 243 -14.86 -2.45 11.97
C PRO A 243 -16.14 -3.03 11.37
N SER A 244 -16.50 -2.57 10.18
CA SER A 244 -17.66 -3.08 9.46
C SER A 244 -17.28 -4.33 8.67
N VAL A 245 -18.12 -5.36 8.75
CA VAL A 245 -17.99 -6.59 7.95
C VAL A 245 -18.93 -6.51 6.74
N ALA A 246 -18.39 -6.73 5.54
CA ALA A 246 -19.11 -6.72 4.27
C ALA A 246 -18.60 -7.88 3.39
N GLY A 247 -19.32 -9.00 3.42
CA GLY A 247 -18.83 -10.25 2.80
C GLY A 247 -17.52 -10.69 3.47
N ASP A 248 -16.49 -10.92 2.67
CA ASP A 248 -15.15 -11.29 3.16
C ASP A 248 -14.34 -10.08 3.63
N HIS A 249 -14.84 -8.86 3.45
CA HIS A 249 -14.11 -7.65 3.80
C HIS A 249 -14.46 -7.20 5.22
N ILE A 250 -13.43 -6.97 6.04
CA ILE A 250 -13.52 -6.28 7.32
C ILE A 250 -12.80 -4.96 7.17
N GLN A 251 -13.51 -3.86 7.36
CA GLN A 251 -13.03 -2.52 7.03
C GLN A 251 -13.19 -1.56 8.21
N GLY A 252 -12.25 -0.65 8.36
CA GLY A 252 -12.35 0.37 9.40
C GLY A 252 -11.24 1.39 9.35
N THR A 253 -11.40 2.44 10.14
CA THR A 253 -10.44 3.54 10.24
C THR A 253 -9.74 3.50 11.58
N VAL A 254 -8.41 3.64 11.54
CA VAL A 254 -7.57 3.76 12.72
C VAL A 254 -7.08 5.19 12.82
N ARG A 255 -7.35 5.84 13.94
CA ARG A 255 -6.84 7.17 14.25
C ARG A 255 -5.57 7.07 15.07
N ARG A 256 -4.52 7.77 14.65
CA ARG A 256 -3.23 7.85 15.31
C ARG A 256 -3.04 9.24 15.93
N ARG A 257 -2.54 9.25 17.17
CA ARG A 257 -2.05 10.44 17.87
C ARG A 257 -0.62 10.21 18.32
N GLU A 258 0.21 11.24 18.17
CA GLU A 258 1.61 11.27 18.62
C GLU A 258 1.68 12.25 19.77
N ILE A 259 2.08 11.77 20.94
CA ILE A 259 2.07 12.52 22.19
C ILE A 259 3.52 12.75 22.61
N ALA A 260 3.94 14.01 22.57
CA ALA A 260 5.23 14.42 23.11
C ALA A 260 5.10 14.49 24.65
N PRO A 261 6.01 13.86 25.41
CA PRO A 261 5.98 13.94 26.87
C PRO A 261 6.28 15.36 27.35
N ALA A 262 5.89 15.66 28.59
CA ALA A 262 6.26 16.92 29.23
C ALA A 262 7.77 17.03 29.42
N SER A 263 8.32 18.24 29.21
CA SER A 263 9.70 18.62 29.47
C SER A 263 9.77 19.77 30.49
N ASP A 264 10.97 20.24 30.82
CA ASP A 264 11.15 21.41 31.70
C ASP A 264 10.53 22.69 31.10
N THR A 265 10.39 22.76 29.77
CA THR A 265 9.92 23.95 29.05
C THR A 265 8.52 23.80 28.46
N ASP A 266 8.04 22.56 28.31
CA ASP A 266 6.86 22.24 27.52
C ASP A 266 5.95 21.25 28.24
N ALA A 267 4.63 21.45 28.14
CA ALA A 267 3.66 20.48 28.64
C ALA A 267 3.52 19.28 27.68
N GLU A 268 2.97 18.18 28.19
CA GLU A 268 2.54 17.05 27.36
C GLU A 268 1.53 17.54 26.32
N GLU A 269 1.76 17.17 25.05
CA GLU A 269 0.99 17.69 23.92
C GLU A 269 0.82 16.64 22.83
N ASP A 270 -0.38 16.63 22.21
CA ASP A 270 -0.63 15.89 20.99
C ASP A 270 -0.09 16.67 19.79
N VAL A 271 1.02 16.19 19.24
CA VAL A 271 1.81 16.88 18.23
C VAL A 271 1.45 16.44 16.79
N ALA A 272 0.54 15.48 16.62
CA ALA A 272 0.18 14.92 15.31
C ALA A 272 -0.72 15.82 14.45
N GLY A 273 -1.39 16.82 15.04
CA GLY A 273 -2.43 17.64 14.38
C GLY A 273 -1.96 18.61 13.28
N ALA A 274 -0.77 18.42 12.72
CA ALA A 274 -0.07 19.43 11.93
C ALA A 274 -0.14 19.30 10.41
N TYR A 275 -0.14 18.07 9.87
CA TYR A 275 0.01 17.84 8.43
C TYR A 275 -1.32 17.81 7.67
N ASN A 276 -2.42 17.54 8.37
CA ASN A 276 -3.79 17.63 7.89
C ASN A 276 -4.56 18.38 8.98
N ALA A 277 -5.39 19.37 8.63
CA ALA A 277 -6.14 20.20 9.59
C ALA A 277 -7.27 19.43 10.33
N ALA A 278 -7.03 18.17 10.70
CA ALA A 278 -7.93 17.20 11.33
C ALA A 278 -7.28 16.64 12.63
N PRO A 279 -8.08 16.17 13.60
CA PRO A 279 -7.65 15.82 14.97
C PRO A 279 -6.91 14.47 15.09
N GLY A 280 -5.83 14.30 14.31
CA GLY A 280 -5.02 13.08 14.23
C GLY A 280 -5.00 12.51 12.80
N MET A 281 -4.04 11.64 12.53
CA MET A 281 -3.96 10.92 11.26
C MET A 281 -4.95 9.77 11.26
N GLU A 282 -5.72 9.61 10.19
CA GLU A 282 -6.67 8.51 10.01
C GLU A 282 -6.21 7.62 8.87
N ALA A 283 -6.09 6.32 9.12
CA ALA A 283 -5.74 5.31 8.13
C ALA A 283 -6.91 4.35 7.96
N PHE A 284 -7.42 4.24 6.74
CA PHE A 284 -8.41 3.23 6.39
C PHE A 284 -7.72 1.90 6.08
N VAL A 285 -8.20 0.83 6.70
CA VAL A 285 -7.66 -0.53 6.55
C VAL A 285 -8.79 -1.45 6.10
N ASP A 286 -8.51 -2.25 5.08
CA ASP A 286 -9.40 -3.28 4.56
C ASP A 286 -8.72 -4.64 4.65
N PHE A 287 -9.30 -5.57 5.40
CA PHE A 287 -8.86 -6.95 5.47
C PHE A 287 -9.81 -7.85 4.69
N ASN A 288 -9.31 -8.50 3.66
CA ASN A 288 -10.03 -9.54 2.94
C ASN A 288 -9.73 -10.91 3.59
N ALA A 289 -10.74 -11.47 4.25
CA ALA A 289 -10.67 -12.72 4.98
C ALA A 289 -10.57 -13.97 4.09
N SER A 290 -11.00 -13.92 2.83
CA SER A 290 -10.90 -15.05 1.90
C SER A 290 -9.56 -15.14 1.20
N SER A 291 -8.98 -13.99 0.83
CA SER A 291 -7.63 -13.93 0.25
C SER A 291 -6.51 -13.84 1.28
N CYS A 292 -6.85 -13.57 2.55
CA CYS A 292 -5.89 -13.26 3.61
C CYS A 292 -4.93 -12.13 3.19
N GLU A 293 -5.47 -11.00 2.74
CA GLU A 293 -4.70 -9.81 2.35
C GLU A 293 -5.24 -8.58 3.09
N ILE A 294 -4.33 -7.74 3.60
CA ILE A 294 -4.67 -6.43 4.16
C ILE A 294 -4.33 -5.37 3.11
N THR A 295 -5.26 -4.48 2.81
CA THR A 295 -5.08 -3.36 1.90
C THR A 295 -5.27 -2.02 2.62
N ILE A 296 -4.38 -1.07 2.33
CA ILE A 296 -4.49 0.35 2.69
C ILE A 296 -4.65 1.12 1.36
N PRO A 297 -5.88 1.39 0.91
CA PRO A 297 -6.11 2.15 -0.30
C PRO A 297 -5.82 3.64 -0.06
N PHE A 298 -5.19 4.31 -1.03
CA PHE A 298 -4.93 5.74 -0.94
C PHE A 298 -4.94 6.42 -2.32
N ARG A 299 -5.77 7.43 -2.48
CA ARG A 299 -5.98 8.16 -3.74
C ARG A 299 -5.25 9.49 -3.74
N PHE A 300 -4.30 9.63 -4.65
CA PHE A 300 -3.59 10.88 -4.91
C PHE A 300 -4.24 11.63 -6.06
N GLY A 301 -4.43 12.93 -5.88
CA GLY A 301 -4.87 13.84 -6.94
C GLY A 301 -3.73 14.79 -7.29
N PHE A 302 -3.45 14.99 -8.58
CA PHE A 302 -2.38 15.87 -9.03
C PHE A 302 -2.98 17.08 -9.73
N ARG A 303 -2.48 18.26 -9.37
CA ARG A 303 -2.94 19.51 -9.98
C ARG A 303 -1.77 20.41 -10.28
N PHE A 304 -1.70 20.89 -11.52
CA PHE A 304 -0.75 21.94 -11.87
C PHE A 304 -1.10 23.25 -11.16
N GLU A 305 -0.11 23.89 -10.55
CA GLU A 305 -0.22 25.24 -9.99
C GLU A 305 0.89 26.12 -10.55
N ALA A 306 0.56 27.34 -10.98
CA ALA A 306 1.53 28.24 -11.62
C ALA A 306 2.60 28.74 -10.63
N ASN A 307 2.25 28.87 -9.37
CA ASN A 307 3.11 29.27 -8.26
C ASN A 307 2.84 28.36 -7.06
N ASP A 308 3.80 28.30 -6.12
CA ASP A 308 3.58 27.60 -4.87
C ASP A 308 2.43 28.23 -4.06
N PRO A 309 1.31 27.50 -3.83
CA PRO A 309 0.17 28.01 -3.08
C PRO A 309 0.52 28.39 -1.63
N ARG A 310 1.58 27.80 -1.07
CA ARG A 310 2.00 28.02 0.31
C ARG A 310 3.05 29.13 0.46
N GLY A 311 3.62 29.58 -0.65
CA GLY A 311 4.61 30.66 -0.71
C GLY A 311 5.96 30.39 -0.03
N HIS A 312 6.27 29.15 0.34
CA HIS A 312 7.53 28.79 0.99
C HIS A 312 8.18 27.49 0.46
N SER A 313 7.45 26.69 -0.30
CA SER A 313 7.93 25.50 -1.01
C SER A 313 8.38 25.92 -2.43
N CYS A 314 9.18 25.09 -3.10
CA CYS A 314 9.63 25.32 -4.50
C CYS A 314 10.26 26.69 -4.81
N GLN A 315 11.13 27.17 -3.92
CA GLN A 315 11.82 28.47 -4.04
C GLN A 315 13.01 28.48 -5.02
N GLY A 316 13.27 27.37 -5.72
CA GLY A 316 14.37 27.23 -6.68
C GLY A 316 14.07 27.85 -8.05
N SER A 317 14.94 27.59 -9.02
CA SER A 317 14.84 28.14 -10.38
C SER A 317 13.54 27.72 -11.09
N PRO A 318 12.94 28.58 -11.92
CA PRO A 318 11.78 28.21 -12.73
C PRO A 318 12.13 27.15 -13.76
N VAL A 319 11.16 26.31 -14.08
CA VAL A 319 11.17 25.33 -15.17
C VAL A 319 10.15 25.77 -16.21
N ASP A 320 10.40 25.52 -17.49
CA ASP A 320 9.40 25.80 -18.52
C ASP A 320 8.17 24.93 -18.28
N ARG A 321 6.98 25.53 -18.36
CA ARG A 321 5.72 24.79 -18.23
C ARG A 321 5.60 23.70 -19.30
N ALA A 322 6.14 23.93 -20.50
CA ALA A 322 6.10 22.95 -21.57
C ALA A 322 6.85 21.64 -21.23
N ASP A 323 7.80 21.71 -20.30
CA ASP A 323 8.60 20.56 -19.85
C ASP A 323 7.95 19.82 -18.66
N VAL A 324 6.83 20.31 -18.13
CA VAL A 324 6.14 19.72 -16.98
C VAL A 324 4.96 18.85 -17.44
N ASP A 325 5.19 17.55 -17.50
CA ASP A 325 4.14 16.54 -17.71
C ASP A 325 3.61 16.04 -16.36
N VAL A 326 2.46 16.58 -15.95
CA VAL A 326 1.79 16.19 -14.69
C VAL A 326 1.34 14.73 -14.72
N ASP A 327 0.96 14.21 -15.88
CA ASP A 327 0.50 12.83 -15.98
C ASP A 327 1.65 11.85 -15.81
N GLN A 328 2.81 12.16 -16.39
CA GLN A 328 4.03 11.37 -16.17
C GLN A 328 4.49 11.46 -14.72
N ILE A 329 4.55 12.66 -14.13
CA ILE A 329 4.91 12.85 -12.72
C ILE A 329 3.98 12.05 -11.80
N ALA A 330 2.67 12.07 -12.07
CA ALA A 330 1.70 11.34 -11.28
C ALA A 330 1.90 9.81 -11.36
N ARG A 331 2.18 9.29 -12.56
CA ARG A 331 2.51 7.87 -12.76
C ARG A 331 3.76 7.48 -11.99
N ASP A 332 4.86 8.22 -12.18
CA ASP A 332 6.15 7.94 -11.54
C ASP A 332 6.03 8.02 -10.01
N TYR A 333 5.27 8.99 -9.50
CA TYR A 333 5.00 9.11 -8.07
C TYR A 333 4.27 7.88 -7.52
N ILE A 334 3.18 7.46 -8.17
CA ILE A 334 2.36 6.32 -7.73
C ILE A 334 3.16 5.01 -7.83
N ASP A 335 3.91 4.83 -8.92
CA ASP A 335 4.73 3.64 -9.14
C ASP A 335 5.84 3.54 -8.08
N ALA A 336 6.51 4.66 -7.75
CA ALA A 336 7.50 4.70 -6.69
C ALA A 336 6.92 4.33 -5.32
N VAL A 337 5.74 4.88 -4.98
CA VAL A 337 5.03 4.58 -3.73
C VAL A 337 4.66 3.10 -3.64
N ASN A 338 3.98 2.57 -4.66
CA ASN A 338 3.56 1.17 -4.68
C ASN A 338 4.75 0.20 -4.70
N ALA A 339 5.86 0.57 -5.34
CA ALA A 339 7.04 -0.29 -5.39
C ALA A 339 7.84 -0.30 -4.07
N ALA A 340 7.90 0.82 -3.35
CA ALA A 340 8.78 0.97 -2.19
C ALA A 340 8.09 0.72 -0.84
N MET A 341 6.80 1.02 -0.71
CA MET A 341 6.10 0.93 0.58
C MET A 341 5.43 -0.42 0.85
N ASN A 342 5.37 -1.29 -0.16
CA ASN A 342 4.84 -2.65 -0.07
C ASN A 342 5.91 -3.66 0.37
N ASP A 343 5.47 -4.85 0.80
CA ASP A 343 6.33 -5.96 1.20
C ASP A 343 7.28 -5.61 2.35
N GLN A 344 6.87 -4.70 3.23
CA GLN A 344 7.64 -4.23 4.38
C GLN A 344 7.33 -5.02 5.66
N PHE A 345 6.05 -5.35 5.85
CA PHE A 345 5.53 -6.01 7.04
C PHE A 345 4.35 -6.92 6.67
N VAL A 346 4.13 -7.92 7.52
CA VAL A 346 3.01 -8.85 7.49
C VAL A 346 2.35 -8.90 8.86
N ILE A 347 1.08 -9.28 8.90
CA ILE A 347 0.40 -9.69 10.14
C ILE A 347 0.40 -11.21 10.20
N ARG A 348 0.75 -11.78 11.34
CA ARG A 348 0.51 -13.18 11.64
C ARG A 348 -0.57 -13.29 12.70
N LEU A 349 -1.63 -14.03 12.37
CA LEU A 349 -2.68 -14.35 13.32
C LEU A 349 -2.38 -15.68 14.02
N SER A 350 -2.54 -15.72 15.33
CA SER A 350 -2.40 -16.91 16.16
C SER A 350 -3.53 -17.02 17.18
N ASP A 351 -3.65 -18.19 17.78
CA ASP A 351 -4.59 -18.47 18.88
C ASP A 351 -6.08 -18.26 18.52
N CYS A 352 -6.44 -18.42 17.23
CA CYS A 352 -7.83 -18.32 16.79
C CYS A 352 -8.19 -19.31 15.67
N PRO A 353 -9.48 -19.74 15.60
CA PRO A 353 -9.99 -20.63 14.56
C PRO A 353 -10.39 -19.83 13.31
N HIS A 354 -9.41 -19.19 12.64
CA HIS A 354 -9.61 -18.45 11.39
C HIS A 354 -8.73 -19.05 10.28
N ASP A 355 -9.21 -19.08 9.03
CA ASP A 355 -8.51 -19.71 7.91
C ASP A 355 -7.14 -19.06 7.57
N CYS A 356 -7.01 -17.78 7.93
CA CYS A 356 -5.76 -17.03 7.81
C CYS A 356 -4.77 -17.25 8.96
N ALA A 357 -5.16 -17.93 10.04
CA ALA A 357 -4.28 -18.18 11.19
C ALA A 357 -3.05 -19.03 10.77
N GLY A 358 -1.89 -18.67 11.32
CA GLY A 358 -0.62 -19.32 11.02
C GLY A 358 0.02 -18.93 9.69
N ARG A 359 -0.62 -18.10 8.86
CA ARG A 359 -0.07 -17.54 7.62
C ARG A 359 0.47 -16.14 7.84
N ASP A 360 1.42 -15.74 6.99
CA ASP A 360 1.90 -14.37 6.95
C ASP A 360 0.98 -13.58 5.99
N ILE A 361 0.15 -12.70 6.56
CA ILE A 361 -0.86 -11.90 5.86
C ILE A 361 -0.17 -10.62 5.35
N PRO A 362 -0.02 -10.42 4.03
CA PRO A 362 0.64 -9.25 3.48
C PRO A 362 -0.15 -7.97 3.76
N ILE A 363 0.58 -6.90 4.08
CA ILE A 363 0.05 -5.53 4.12
C ILE A 363 0.38 -4.86 2.79
N ARG A 364 -0.66 -4.46 2.06
CA ARG A 364 -0.59 -3.87 0.73
C ARG A 364 -1.08 -2.43 0.73
N ILE A 365 -0.18 -1.48 0.53
CA ILE A 365 -0.54 -0.11 0.17
C ILE A 365 -0.93 -0.09 -1.31
N ARG A 366 -2.14 0.38 -1.60
CA ARG A 366 -2.65 0.56 -2.96
C ARG A 366 -2.84 2.04 -3.25
N ALA A 367 -1.75 2.68 -3.65
CA ALA A 367 -1.78 4.05 -4.13
C ALA A 367 -2.36 4.11 -5.55
N SER A 368 -3.28 5.02 -5.80
CA SER A 368 -3.90 5.24 -7.11
C SER A 368 -4.09 6.73 -7.42
N ARG A 369 -4.34 7.06 -8.68
CA ARG A 369 -4.67 8.43 -9.08
C ARG A 369 -6.19 8.64 -9.09
N ASP A 370 -6.65 9.69 -8.42
CA ASP A 370 -8.00 10.22 -8.55
C ASP A 370 -7.96 11.76 -8.41
N ASP A 371 -7.99 12.48 -9.53
CA ASP A 371 -7.91 13.94 -9.48
C ASP A 371 -9.25 14.59 -9.07
N ILE A 372 -10.35 13.83 -9.07
CA ILE A 372 -11.71 14.30 -8.79
C ILE A 372 -11.97 14.21 -7.28
N ASP A 373 -11.79 13.02 -6.70
CA ASP A 373 -12.00 12.72 -5.29
C ASP A 373 -10.76 12.09 -4.64
N PRO A 374 -9.65 12.84 -4.52
CA PRO A 374 -8.46 12.33 -3.85
C PRO A 374 -8.58 12.36 -2.33
N ASP A 375 -7.93 11.41 -1.67
CA ASP A 375 -7.65 11.47 -0.23
C ASP A 375 -6.60 12.57 0.06
N LYS A 376 -5.63 12.75 -0.85
CA LYS A 376 -4.68 13.87 -0.81
C LYS A 376 -4.41 14.47 -2.19
N ARG A 377 -4.49 15.79 -2.27
CA ARG A 377 -4.14 16.55 -3.47
C ARG A 377 -2.71 17.11 -3.39
N ILE A 378 -1.93 16.88 -4.44
CA ILE A 378 -0.55 17.35 -4.62
C ILE A 378 -0.54 18.43 -5.71
N SER A 379 0.03 19.59 -5.37
CA SER A 379 0.24 20.71 -6.28
C SER A 379 1.58 20.55 -6.98
N VAL A 380 1.58 20.43 -8.31
CA VAL A 380 2.78 20.35 -9.13
C VAL A 380 3.16 21.76 -9.59
N VAL A 381 4.32 22.24 -9.15
CA VAL A 381 4.78 23.61 -9.39
C VAL A 381 5.99 23.59 -10.34
N PRO A 382 6.02 24.41 -11.41
CA PRO A 382 7.08 24.42 -12.43
C PRO A 382 8.33 25.17 -11.94
N ARG A 383 8.88 24.76 -10.79
CA ARG A 383 10.10 25.31 -10.20
C ARG A 383 10.91 24.18 -9.55
N GLY A 384 12.20 24.40 -9.38
CA GLY A 384 13.02 23.60 -8.49
C GLY A 384 12.85 24.00 -7.02
N GLY A 385 13.54 23.30 -6.12
CA GLY A 385 13.55 23.61 -4.68
C GLY A 385 13.10 22.43 -3.82
N ARG A 386 12.79 22.71 -2.56
CA ARG A 386 12.28 21.72 -1.59
C ARG A 386 10.76 21.66 -1.70
N GLY A 387 10.24 20.47 -2.01
CA GLY A 387 8.81 20.14 -1.94
C GLY A 387 8.39 19.75 -0.54
N ASP A 388 7.11 19.45 -0.38
CA ASP A 388 6.50 18.94 0.84
C ASP A 388 5.29 18.02 0.51
N ALA A 389 4.63 17.51 1.54
CA ALA A 389 3.46 16.62 1.44
C ALA A 389 2.20 17.21 0.75
N ALA A 390 2.23 18.43 0.22
CA ALA A 390 1.17 18.96 -0.64
C ALA A 390 1.70 19.67 -1.89
N THR A 391 3.00 19.91 -1.99
CA THR A 391 3.63 20.64 -3.10
C THR A 391 4.84 19.88 -3.63
N LEU A 392 4.78 19.49 -4.90
CA LEU A 392 5.86 18.84 -5.63
C LEU A 392 6.52 19.83 -6.61
N CYS A 393 7.84 19.98 -6.48
CA CYS A 393 8.62 20.89 -7.31
C CYS A 393 9.13 20.16 -8.57
N ALA A 394 8.56 20.47 -9.73
CA ALA A 394 8.86 19.76 -10.99
C ALA A 394 10.35 19.82 -11.38
N GLY A 395 11.06 20.87 -11.00
CA GLY A 395 12.51 21.01 -11.27
C GLY A 395 13.41 20.25 -10.31
N SER A 396 12.85 19.48 -9.37
CA SER A 396 13.62 18.78 -8.34
C SER A 396 13.00 17.43 -7.93
N VAL A 397 12.20 16.83 -8.81
CA VAL A 397 11.58 15.52 -8.57
C VAL A 397 12.68 14.47 -8.39
N ASP A 398 12.54 13.67 -7.34
CA ASP A 398 13.39 12.53 -7.06
C ASP A 398 12.55 11.27 -6.91
N GLU A 399 13.13 10.08 -7.05
CA GLU A 399 12.45 8.82 -6.73
C GLU A 399 12.19 8.62 -5.23
N GLY A 400 13.06 9.12 -4.36
CA GLY A 400 12.91 9.05 -2.91
C GLY A 400 11.86 10.01 -2.35
N PHE A 401 11.68 11.16 -2.99
CA PHE A 401 10.71 12.18 -2.54
C PHE A 401 9.26 11.64 -2.48
N PRO A 402 8.72 10.95 -3.51
CA PRO A 402 7.40 10.32 -3.45
C PRO A 402 7.22 9.39 -2.25
N VAL A 403 8.19 8.52 -2.00
CA VAL A 403 8.13 7.54 -0.91
C VAL A 403 8.19 8.26 0.44
N HIS A 404 8.98 9.33 0.55
CA HIS A 404 9.05 10.18 1.73
C HIS A 404 7.69 10.78 2.07
N GLU A 405 7.16 11.58 1.15
CA GLU A 405 5.95 12.36 1.39
C GLU A 405 4.72 11.46 1.51
N ALA A 406 4.64 10.38 0.72
CA ALA A 406 3.59 9.39 0.83
C ALA A 406 3.65 8.63 2.17
N GLY A 407 4.83 8.38 2.71
CA GLY A 407 4.99 7.86 4.07
C GLY A 407 4.28 8.74 5.11
N HIS A 408 4.44 10.05 5.03
CA HIS A 408 3.71 10.99 5.89
C HIS A 408 2.20 10.95 5.66
N GLN A 409 1.77 10.95 4.39
CA GLN A 409 0.36 11.06 4.01
C GLN A 409 -0.44 9.77 4.26
N ILE A 410 0.15 8.60 4.02
CA ILE A 410 -0.52 7.29 4.10
C ILE A 410 -0.39 6.71 5.50
N LEU A 411 0.81 6.73 6.08
CA LEU A 411 1.09 6.05 7.36
C LEU A 411 0.96 7.00 8.56
N GLY A 412 0.69 8.29 8.32
CA GLY A 412 0.39 9.24 9.38
C GLY A 412 1.56 9.52 10.29
N ARG A 413 2.67 9.89 9.67
CA ARG A 413 3.96 10.09 10.32
C ARG A 413 4.31 11.57 10.36
N GLY A 414 4.87 12.05 11.47
CA GLY A 414 5.52 13.36 11.50
C GLY A 414 6.92 13.33 10.88
N ASP A 415 7.46 14.50 10.52
CA ASP A 415 8.88 14.61 10.13
C ASP A 415 9.80 14.17 11.27
N GLU A 416 10.83 13.40 10.93
CA GLU A 416 11.78 12.86 11.89
C GLU A 416 12.99 13.76 12.14
N TYR A 417 13.17 14.75 11.29
CA TYR A 417 14.30 15.66 11.37
C TYR A 417 13.92 16.93 12.12
N PRO A 418 14.85 17.53 12.86
CA PRO A 418 14.59 18.82 13.50
C PRO A 418 14.32 19.84 12.40
N GLU A 419 13.15 20.48 12.42
CA GLU A 419 12.92 21.66 11.59
C GLU A 419 13.90 22.75 12.03
N ARG A 420 14.60 23.35 11.06
CA ARG A 420 15.62 24.36 11.29
C ARG A 420 15.26 25.71 10.68
N ASP A 421 14.23 25.76 9.85
CA ASP A 421 13.75 27.01 9.26
C ASP A 421 13.03 27.85 10.32
N ALA A 422 13.59 29.01 10.62
CA ALA A 422 13.06 29.91 11.64
C ALA A 422 11.65 30.42 11.32
N SER A 423 11.28 30.56 10.04
CA SER A 423 9.95 31.01 9.63
C SER A 423 8.90 29.91 9.79
N VAL A 424 9.29 28.64 9.61
CA VAL A 424 8.43 27.49 9.87
C VAL A 424 8.26 27.31 11.37
N LEU A 425 9.35 27.33 12.15
CA LEU A 425 9.30 27.22 13.62
C LEU A 425 8.51 28.36 14.28
N ALA A 426 8.56 29.58 13.75
CA ALA A 426 7.74 30.69 14.26
C ALA A 426 6.23 30.43 14.10
N ARG A 427 5.82 29.63 13.12
CA ARG A 427 4.42 29.26 12.87
C ARG A 427 4.02 27.95 13.54
N ARG A 428 4.96 27.01 13.64
CA ARG A 428 4.82 25.64 14.15
C ARG A 428 5.94 25.33 15.16
N PRO A 429 5.95 25.96 16.34
CA PRO A 429 7.02 25.76 17.33
C PRO A 429 7.16 24.31 17.77
N GLU A 430 6.08 23.53 17.75
CA GLU A 430 6.04 22.11 18.08
C GLU A 430 6.84 21.23 17.09
N TRP A 431 7.25 21.75 15.93
CA TRP A 431 8.16 21.06 14.99
C TRP A 431 9.64 21.15 15.37
N GLY A 432 9.98 22.02 16.33
CA GLY A 432 11.32 22.12 16.89
C GLY A 432 11.59 21.22 18.10
N ARG A 433 10.59 20.45 18.57
CA ARG A 433 10.71 19.66 19.80
C ARG A 433 11.68 18.48 19.63
N PRO A 434 12.73 18.37 20.47
CA PRO A 434 13.69 17.27 20.37
C PRO A 434 13.06 15.89 20.61
N GLU A 435 11.95 15.79 21.34
CA GLU A 435 11.24 14.55 21.63
C GLU A 435 10.63 13.91 20.37
N ARG A 436 10.41 14.72 19.32
CA ARG A 436 9.92 14.28 18.00
C ARG A 436 11.06 13.95 17.05
N VAL A 437 12.26 14.44 17.33
CA VAL A 437 13.43 14.27 16.46
C VAL A 437 13.96 12.86 16.62
N ARG A 438 13.97 12.13 15.53
CA ARG A 438 14.51 10.78 15.45
C ARG A 438 15.78 10.80 14.60
N ARG A 439 16.74 10.03 15.05
CA ARG A 439 18.10 9.87 14.52
C ARG A 439 18.30 8.46 13.97
N ASP A 440 17.29 7.59 14.06
CA ASP A 440 17.31 6.34 13.32
C ASP A 440 17.12 6.66 11.84
N PHE A 441 17.87 5.97 10.99
CA PHE A 441 17.92 6.24 9.55
C PHE A 441 16.68 5.67 8.84
N ASN A 442 15.48 5.93 9.36
CA ASN A 442 14.22 5.68 8.66
C ASN A 442 14.00 6.78 7.61
N VAL A 443 14.95 6.86 6.68
CA VAL A 443 14.89 7.79 5.55
C VAL A 443 13.86 7.19 4.60
N MET A 444 12.59 7.57 4.76
CA MET A 444 11.58 7.31 3.76
C MET A 444 12.07 7.96 2.47
N GLY A 445 12.67 7.16 1.57
CA GLY A 445 13.23 7.60 0.29
C GLY A 445 14.47 8.51 0.33
N SER A 446 15.63 7.99 0.75
CA SER A 446 16.92 8.67 0.51
C SER A 446 17.42 8.50 -0.94
N ARG A 447 17.91 9.58 -1.55
CA ARG A 447 18.68 9.59 -2.81
C ARG A 447 19.99 8.78 -2.77
N SER A 448 20.55 8.55 -1.58
CA SER A 448 21.97 8.18 -1.44
C SER A 448 22.24 7.06 -0.44
N ALA A 449 21.20 6.38 0.07
CA ALA A 449 21.38 5.30 1.03
C ALA A 449 20.42 4.14 0.73
N PHE A 450 21.00 3.09 0.11
CA PHE A 450 20.52 1.70 0.03
C PHE A 450 19.14 1.46 -0.61
N GLY A 451 19.16 0.87 -1.81
CA GLY A 451 18.01 0.70 -2.70
C GLY A 451 16.83 -0.12 -2.15
N ARG A 452 15.65 0.05 -2.78
CA ARG A 452 14.34 -0.62 -2.58
C ARG A 452 13.80 -0.76 -1.14
N PHE A 453 14.59 -0.42 -0.13
CA PHE A 453 14.27 -0.53 1.28
C PHE A 453 14.46 0.84 1.95
N ALA A 454 13.64 1.79 1.56
CA ALA A 454 13.32 2.91 2.43
C ALA A 454 12.81 2.31 3.75
N VAL A 455 13.66 2.30 4.80
CA VAL A 455 13.48 1.38 5.93
C VAL A 455 12.36 1.84 6.84
N PHE A 456 11.12 1.47 6.53
CA PHE A 456 10.00 1.59 7.45
C PHE A 456 10.26 0.75 8.70
N HIS A 457 9.85 1.25 9.85
CA HIS A 457 9.90 0.57 11.14
C HIS A 457 8.53 0.00 11.51
N GLU A 458 8.49 -0.92 12.47
CA GLU A 458 7.26 -1.57 12.93
C GLU A 458 6.21 -0.54 13.36
N ARG A 459 6.65 0.57 13.96
CA ARG A 459 5.81 1.73 14.32
C ARG A 459 4.99 2.27 13.16
N ASP A 460 5.51 2.23 11.94
CA ASP A 460 4.86 2.84 10.78
C ASP A 460 3.60 2.04 10.40
N PHE A 461 3.57 0.73 10.68
CA PHE A 461 2.48 -0.20 10.38
C PHE A 461 1.71 -0.70 11.61
N ARG A 462 2.08 -0.28 12.82
CA ARG A 462 1.39 -0.65 14.08
C ARG A 462 -0.13 -0.43 14.03
N HIS A 463 -0.61 0.60 13.33
CA HIS A 463 -2.04 0.88 13.20
C HIS A 463 -2.79 -0.28 12.54
N VAL A 464 -2.15 -1.01 11.62
CA VAL A 464 -2.71 -2.23 11.03
C VAL A 464 -2.85 -3.32 12.08
N GLN A 465 -1.87 -3.51 12.97
CA GLN A 465 -1.98 -4.46 14.08
C GLN A 465 -3.14 -4.08 15.02
N THR A 466 -3.26 -2.80 15.37
CA THR A 466 -4.36 -2.28 16.20
C THR A 466 -5.71 -2.55 15.54
N PHE A 467 -5.81 -2.33 14.22
CA PHE A 467 -6.99 -2.68 13.43
C PHE A 467 -7.30 -4.16 13.47
N MET A 468 -6.32 -5.05 13.23
CA MET A 468 -6.54 -6.49 13.18
C MET A 468 -7.02 -7.04 14.53
N ARG A 469 -6.51 -6.50 15.64
CA ARG A 469 -6.98 -6.84 17.00
C ARG A 469 -8.39 -6.32 17.31
N ALA A 470 -8.83 -5.27 16.62
CA ALA A 470 -10.20 -4.77 16.70
C ALA A 470 -11.14 -5.60 15.80
N ALA A 471 -10.69 -5.96 14.60
CA ALA A 471 -11.41 -6.76 13.61
C ALA A 471 -11.60 -8.21 14.04
N MET A 472 -10.59 -8.80 14.68
CA MET A 472 -10.58 -10.19 15.16
C MET A 472 -10.09 -10.21 16.61
N PRO A 473 -10.96 -9.86 17.58
CA PRO A 473 -10.57 -9.74 18.99
C PRO A 473 -10.19 -11.08 19.65
N ASP A 474 -10.58 -12.20 19.04
CA ASP A 474 -10.23 -13.54 19.50
C ASP A 474 -8.87 -14.02 18.97
N CYS A 475 -8.26 -13.31 18.02
CA CYS A 475 -6.93 -13.63 17.50
C CYS A 475 -5.87 -12.78 18.19
N ASP A 476 -4.70 -13.38 18.47
CA ASP A 476 -3.50 -12.56 18.59
C ASP A 476 -3.04 -12.17 17.19
N ALA A 477 -2.78 -10.88 17.00
CA ALA A 477 -2.26 -10.33 15.76
C ALA A 477 -0.87 -9.80 16.03
N GLU A 478 0.13 -10.43 15.42
CA GLU A 478 1.54 -10.07 15.53
C GLU A 478 2.00 -9.38 14.25
N LEU A 479 2.55 -8.16 14.38
CA LEU A 479 3.21 -7.48 13.27
C LEU A 479 4.63 -8.03 13.12
N ARG A 480 4.97 -8.57 11.95
CA ARG A 480 6.30 -9.09 11.64
C ARG A 480 6.89 -8.37 10.45
N SER A 481 8.20 -8.14 10.50
CA SER A 481 8.93 -7.63 9.34
C SER A 481 9.02 -8.71 8.25
N VAL A 482 8.89 -8.32 7.00
CA VAL A 482 9.19 -9.22 5.88
C VAL A 482 10.70 -9.37 5.82
N GLY A 483 11.17 -10.60 6.02
CA GLY A 483 12.59 -10.95 6.11
C GLY A 483 13.29 -11.02 4.76
N ASP A 484 12.97 -10.13 3.81
CA ASP A 484 13.67 -10.08 2.54
C ASP A 484 15.08 -9.53 2.77
N VAL A 485 16.00 -10.46 3.03
CA VAL A 485 17.43 -10.21 3.04
C VAL A 485 17.85 -9.87 1.61
N ILE A 486 17.68 -8.62 1.18
CA ILE A 486 18.34 -8.17 -0.05
C ILE A 486 19.82 -8.18 0.23
N LEU A 487 20.47 -9.17 -0.38
CA LEU A 487 21.90 -9.30 -0.42
C LEU A 487 22.51 -8.06 -1.08
N ASP A 488 23.53 -7.52 -0.44
CA ASP A 488 24.30 -6.41 -0.94
C ASP A 488 25.50 -6.94 -1.71
N PHE A 489 25.51 -6.77 -3.02
CA PHE A 489 26.58 -7.26 -3.88
C PHE A 489 27.55 -6.13 -4.17
N ARG A 490 28.81 -6.31 -3.75
CA ARG A 490 29.81 -5.24 -3.77
C ARG A 490 31.01 -5.68 -4.57
N LEU A 491 31.25 -5.03 -5.70
CA LEU A 491 32.56 -5.11 -6.34
C LEU A 491 33.48 -4.08 -5.70
N TYR A 492 34.71 -4.45 -5.37
CA TYR A 492 35.67 -3.50 -4.83
C TYR A 492 37.06 -3.64 -5.43
N LEU A 493 37.73 -2.50 -5.52
CA LEU A 493 39.16 -2.39 -5.78
C LEU A 493 39.81 -1.65 -4.61
N ARG A 494 41.03 -2.02 -4.26
CA ARG A 494 41.81 -1.35 -3.22
C ARG A 494 43.30 -1.34 -3.52
N GLY A 495 43.97 -0.33 -3.00
CA GLY A 495 45.43 -0.25 -2.97
C GLY A 495 45.91 0.47 -1.72
N GLY A 496 47.10 0.11 -1.26
CA GLY A 496 47.68 0.67 -0.04
C GLY A 496 49.11 0.20 0.21
N GLY A 497 49.60 0.48 1.41
CA GLY A 497 50.90 0.01 1.89
C GLY A 497 50.75 -0.79 3.17
N GLY A 498 51.66 -1.72 3.42
CA GLY A 498 51.69 -2.59 4.60
C GLY A 498 53.09 -3.14 4.86
N SER A 499 53.20 -4.32 5.46
CA SER A 499 54.47 -5.02 5.63
C SER A 499 54.41 -6.50 5.24
N LEU A 500 55.45 -7.00 4.58
CA LEU A 500 55.61 -8.39 4.17
C LEU A 500 56.97 -8.88 4.68
N GLY A 501 57.01 -9.91 5.53
CA GLY A 501 58.25 -10.42 6.10
C GLY A 501 59.04 -9.39 6.92
N GLY A 502 58.38 -8.41 7.54
CA GLY A 502 59.02 -7.34 8.31
C GLY A 502 59.52 -6.14 7.50
N HIS A 503 59.36 -6.15 6.17
CA HIS A 503 59.72 -5.05 5.29
C HIS A 503 58.47 -4.33 4.77
N GLY A 504 58.59 -3.03 4.47
CA GLY A 504 57.50 -2.27 3.86
C GLY A 504 57.07 -2.90 2.53
N ALA A 505 55.77 -2.93 2.26
CA ALA A 505 55.19 -3.50 1.07
C ALA A 505 54.10 -2.59 0.50
N LEU A 506 53.90 -2.65 -0.81
CA LEU A 506 52.73 -2.11 -1.48
C LEU A 506 51.75 -3.24 -1.74
N MET A 507 50.47 -2.94 -1.68
CA MET A 507 49.43 -3.90 -2.03
C MET A 507 48.40 -3.29 -2.96
N ALA A 508 47.89 -4.11 -3.86
CA ALA A 508 46.79 -3.81 -4.74
C ALA A 508 45.92 -5.06 -4.85
N GLY A 509 44.61 -4.88 -4.88
CA GLY A 509 43.72 -6.03 -4.97
C GLY A 509 42.29 -5.62 -5.21
N GLY A 510 41.45 -6.63 -5.34
CA GLY A 510 40.04 -6.45 -5.54
C GLY A 510 39.30 -7.72 -5.23
N GLY A 511 37.98 -7.60 -5.16
CA GLY A 511 37.14 -8.73 -4.85
C GLY A 511 35.68 -8.41 -5.02
N PHE A 512 34.89 -9.42 -4.70
CA PHE A 512 33.45 -9.36 -4.68
C PHE A 512 32.98 -9.82 -3.30
N ASP A 513 32.22 -8.97 -2.63
CA ASP A 513 31.61 -9.26 -1.34
C ASP A 513 30.09 -9.36 -1.50
N ILE A 514 29.51 -10.33 -0.80
CA ILE A 514 28.08 -10.47 -0.56
C ILE A 514 27.85 -10.07 0.90
N GLY A 515 27.17 -8.95 1.10
CA GLY A 515 26.69 -8.46 2.38
C GLY A 515 25.32 -9.03 2.69
N VAL A 516 25.24 -9.89 3.68
CA VAL A 516 23.99 -10.39 4.27
C VAL A 516 23.64 -9.45 5.43
N PRO A 517 22.66 -8.56 5.29
CA PRO A 517 22.27 -7.68 6.38
C PRO A 517 21.76 -8.48 7.57
N LEU A 518 22.29 -8.18 8.76
CA LEU A 518 21.87 -8.73 10.04
C LEU A 518 20.88 -7.80 10.76
N THR A 519 20.84 -6.53 10.35
CA THR A 519 19.86 -5.54 10.82
C THR A 519 19.14 -4.89 9.64
N ARG A 520 17.90 -4.43 9.85
CA ARG A 520 17.06 -3.81 8.82
C ARG A 520 17.70 -2.53 8.24
N GLY A 521 18.34 -1.73 9.09
CA GLY A 521 19.11 -0.54 8.68
C GLY A 521 20.47 -0.85 8.05
N ARG A 522 20.82 -2.13 7.84
CA ARG A 522 22.13 -2.60 7.35
C ARG A 522 23.33 -2.12 8.15
N GLU A 523 23.09 -1.69 9.40
CA GLU A 523 24.13 -1.28 10.33
C GLU A 523 25.06 -2.45 10.63
N ALA A 524 24.55 -3.68 10.75
CA ALA A 524 25.36 -4.87 10.86
C ALA A 524 25.13 -5.79 9.66
N SER A 525 26.21 -6.33 9.10
CA SER A 525 26.17 -7.26 7.97
C SER A 525 27.21 -8.37 8.14
N LEU A 526 26.83 -9.60 7.79
CA LEU A 526 27.79 -10.67 7.51
C LEU A 526 28.31 -10.48 6.09
N ILE A 527 29.63 -10.51 5.93
CA ILE A 527 30.31 -10.40 4.64
C ILE A 527 30.85 -11.75 4.26
N LEU A 528 30.51 -12.21 3.06
CA LEU A 528 31.07 -13.41 2.43
C LEU A 528 31.59 -13.02 1.06
N GLY A 529 32.84 -13.32 0.74
CA GLY A 529 33.41 -12.83 -0.52
C GLY A 529 34.57 -13.64 -1.03
N ALA A 530 34.97 -13.30 -2.25
CA ALA A 530 36.18 -13.78 -2.90
C ALA A 530 37.07 -12.59 -3.26
N GLN A 531 38.38 -12.76 -3.16
CA GLN A 531 39.32 -11.69 -3.41
C GLN A 531 40.61 -12.20 -4.05
N ALA A 532 41.29 -11.30 -4.76
CA ALA A 532 42.64 -11.45 -5.22
C ALA A 532 43.45 -10.23 -4.79
N ASN A 533 44.57 -10.44 -4.10
CA ASN A 533 45.48 -9.38 -3.68
C ASN A 533 46.88 -9.68 -4.19
N TYR A 534 47.55 -8.65 -4.65
CA TYR A 534 48.97 -8.61 -4.94
C TYR A 534 49.66 -7.81 -3.85
N LEU A 535 50.75 -8.35 -3.30
CA LEU A 535 51.62 -7.69 -2.33
C LEU A 535 53.05 -7.71 -2.88
N GLY A 536 53.71 -6.57 -2.93
CA GLY A 536 55.11 -6.45 -3.36
C GLY A 536 55.93 -5.72 -2.30
N GLN A 537 57.02 -6.32 -1.83
CA GLN A 537 57.96 -5.63 -0.94
C GLN A 537 58.60 -4.42 -1.64
N VAL A 538 58.75 -3.34 -0.88
CA VAL A 538 59.56 -2.18 -1.26
C VAL A 538 61.02 -2.52 -0.93
N LEU A 539 61.95 -2.04 -1.78
CA LEU A 539 63.41 -2.25 -1.66
C LEU A 539 63.93 -2.28 -0.21
N PRO A 540 64.92 -3.14 0.11
CA PRO A 540 65.87 -3.79 -0.81
C PRO A 540 65.60 -5.28 -1.12
N TYR A 541 64.46 -5.84 -0.71
CA TYR A 541 64.07 -7.21 -1.01
C TYR A 541 62.80 -7.15 -1.86
N GLN A 542 62.81 -7.70 -3.06
CA GLN A 542 61.66 -7.69 -3.98
C GLN A 542 60.95 -9.05 -3.93
N ARG A 543 60.23 -9.36 -2.84
CA ARG A 543 59.28 -10.47 -2.88
C ARG A 543 57.92 -10.00 -3.35
N GLU A 544 57.34 -10.75 -4.27
CA GLU A 544 56.00 -10.50 -4.80
C GLU A 544 55.10 -11.69 -4.45
N LEU A 545 53.88 -11.42 -4.01
CA LEU A 545 52.95 -12.43 -3.52
C LEU A 545 51.57 -12.16 -4.08
N VAL A 546 50.96 -13.18 -4.69
CA VAL A 546 49.56 -13.16 -5.09
C VAL A 546 48.76 -14.04 -4.15
N LEU A 547 47.75 -13.47 -3.50
CA LEU A 547 46.82 -14.15 -2.61
C LEU A 547 45.46 -14.22 -3.30
N VAL A 548 44.96 -15.43 -3.56
CA VAL A 548 43.60 -15.65 -4.07
C VAL A 548 42.83 -16.50 -3.07
N GLY A 549 41.67 -16.03 -2.63
CA GLY A 549 40.95 -16.74 -1.59
C GLY A 549 39.57 -16.21 -1.28
N LEU A 550 38.94 -16.87 -0.32
CA LEU A 550 37.66 -16.50 0.23
C LEU A 550 37.87 -15.66 1.50
N ARG A 551 36.87 -14.83 1.81
CA ARG A 551 36.81 -14.06 3.05
C ARG A 551 35.43 -14.15 3.68
N ALA A 552 35.41 -14.18 4.99
CA ALA A 552 34.19 -14.12 5.79
C ALA A 552 34.41 -13.16 6.96
N GLY A 553 33.43 -12.33 7.30
CA GLY A 553 33.57 -11.39 8.40
C GLY A 553 32.28 -10.68 8.75
N LEU A 554 32.34 -9.85 9.79
CA LEU A 554 31.26 -8.95 10.18
C LEU A 554 31.67 -7.52 9.83
N GLU A 555 30.69 -6.75 9.39
CA GLU A 555 30.83 -5.32 9.14
C GLU A 555 29.75 -4.58 9.91
N TYR A 556 30.14 -3.54 10.62
CA TYR A 556 29.28 -2.59 11.28
C TYR A 556 29.44 -1.21 10.64
N GLN A 557 28.35 -0.58 10.22
CA GLN A 557 28.31 0.74 9.59
C GLN A 557 27.61 1.74 10.51
N VAL A 558 28.22 2.92 10.63
CA VAL A 558 27.62 4.11 11.24
C VAL A 558 27.31 5.06 10.10
N HIS A 559 26.04 5.09 9.70
CA HIS A 559 25.58 5.93 8.60
C HIS A 559 25.77 7.41 8.93
N GLY A 560 26.12 8.20 7.93
CA GLY A 560 26.23 9.65 8.02
C GLY A 560 25.87 10.27 6.69
N GLY A 561 25.50 11.56 6.69
CA GLY A 561 24.88 12.20 5.51
C GLY A 561 25.73 12.14 4.24
N VAL A 562 27.02 12.52 4.32
CA VAL A 562 27.95 12.50 3.17
C VAL A 562 29.02 11.42 3.33
N VAL A 563 29.39 11.12 4.57
CA VAL A 563 30.43 10.16 4.92
C VAL A 563 29.86 9.22 5.97
N SER A 564 30.00 7.92 5.75
CA SER A 564 29.65 6.88 6.72
C SER A 564 30.91 6.26 7.30
N GLY A 565 30.87 5.96 8.60
CA GLY A 565 31.92 5.23 9.31
C GLY A 565 31.69 3.72 9.23
N ARG A 566 32.76 2.94 9.32
CA ARG A 566 32.69 1.49 9.18
C ARG A 566 33.70 0.81 10.09
N PHE A 567 33.30 -0.30 10.68
CA PHE A 567 34.14 -1.20 11.47
C PHE A 567 33.95 -2.58 10.88
N TYR A 568 35.02 -3.34 10.67
CA TYR A 568 34.88 -4.71 10.19
C TYR A 568 35.95 -5.61 10.76
N GLY A 569 35.62 -6.89 10.86
CA GLY A 569 36.52 -7.92 11.33
C GLY A 569 36.19 -9.25 10.67
N GLY A 570 37.19 -10.06 10.36
CA GLY A 570 36.96 -11.33 9.69
C GLY A 570 38.22 -12.13 9.41
N ALA A 571 38.05 -13.24 8.71
CA ALA A 571 39.10 -14.13 8.30
C ALA A 571 39.13 -14.30 6.78
N ARG A 572 40.28 -14.71 6.28
CA ARG A 572 40.56 -14.99 4.88
C ARG A 572 41.34 -16.29 4.81
N ALA A 573 41.06 -17.08 3.79
CA ALA A 573 41.83 -18.27 3.51
C ALA A 573 41.83 -18.55 2.01
N GLY A 574 42.91 -19.14 1.53
CA GLY A 574 43.04 -19.46 0.11
C GLY A 574 44.44 -19.93 -0.24
N VAL A 575 44.85 -19.57 -1.45
CA VAL A 575 46.13 -19.96 -2.03
C VAL A 575 46.99 -18.72 -2.22
N SER A 576 48.22 -18.78 -1.72
CA SER A 576 49.28 -17.83 -1.99
C SER A 576 50.14 -18.36 -3.12
N ARG A 577 50.63 -17.47 -3.97
CA ARG A 577 51.67 -17.74 -4.96
C ARG A 577 52.74 -16.68 -4.87
N GLU A 578 53.94 -17.07 -4.46
CA GLU A 578 55.11 -16.20 -4.51
C GLU A 578 55.54 -16.08 -5.98
N LEU A 579 55.52 -14.85 -6.48
CA LEU A 579 56.04 -14.48 -7.79
C LEU A 579 57.50 -14.05 -7.55
N SER A 580 58.43 -14.69 -8.24
CA SER A 580 59.85 -14.40 -8.11
C SER A 580 60.15 -12.94 -8.46
N SER A 581 60.99 -12.26 -7.70
CA SER A 581 61.84 -11.22 -8.28
C SER A 581 63.31 -11.49 -7.97
N GLU A 582 64.10 -11.42 -9.04
CA GLU A 582 65.53 -11.55 -9.10
C GLU A 582 66.14 -10.17 -8.83
N GLN A 583 66.97 -10.01 -7.79
CA GLN A 583 67.71 -8.77 -7.56
C GLN A 583 69.20 -8.97 -7.83
N TYR A 584 69.73 -8.13 -8.74
CA TYR A 584 71.10 -8.18 -9.25
C TYR A 584 72.19 -8.25 -8.15
N PRO A 585 73.34 -8.89 -8.42
CA PRO A 585 74.35 -9.20 -7.43
C PRO A 585 75.34 -8.05 -7.26
N GLU A 586 75.55 -7.58 -6.02
CA GLU A 586 76.84 -6.98 -5.68
C GLU A 586 77.79 -8.08 -5.17
N GLY A 587 78.62 -8.58 -6.09
CA GLY A 587 80.02 -8.89 -5.77
C GLY A 587 80.34 -10.18 -5.00
N ARG A 588 79.50 -11.21 -4.99
CA ARG A 588 79.93 -12.55 -4.54
C ARG A 588 79.55 -13.67 -5.49
N LEU A 589 80.60 -14.30 -6.04
CA LEU A 589 80.54 -15.55 -6.77
C LEU A 589 79.96 -16.66 -5.89
N GLY A 590 78.88 -17.29 -6.34
CA GLY A 590 78.46 -18.62 -5.88
C GLY A 590 77.20 -18.63 -5.02
N GLY A 591 76.04 -18.71 -5.67
CA GLY A 591 74.75 -18.97 -5.04
C GLY A 591 73.61 -18.47 -5.93
N ALA A 592 73.24 -19.24 -6.95
CA ALA A 592 72.00 -18.99 -7.67
C ALA A 592 70.85 -19.43 -6.75
N GLU A 593 70.21 -18.49 -6.05
CA GLU A 593 68.90 -18.75 -5.46
C GLU A 593 67.83 -18.49 -6.53
N HIS A 594 67.64 -19.49 -7.38
CA HIS A 594 66.41 -19.64 -8.16
C HIS A 594 65.32 -20.07 -7.17
N PHE A 595 64.41 -19.16 -6.82
CA PHE A 595 63.18 -19.55 -6.15
C PHE A 595 62.15 -19.95 -7.21
N ASP A 596 61.82 -21.24 -7.25
CA ASP A 596 60.66 -21.73 -8.00
C ASP A 596 59.40 -21.04 -7.46
N ALA A 597 58.50 -20.62 -8.36
CA ALA A 597 57.22 -20.05 -7.99
C ALA A 597 56.47 -20.98 -7.02
N ARG A 598 56.43 -20.60 -5.75
CA ARG A 598 55.90 -21.44 -4.68
C ARG A 598 54.42 -21.16 -4.49
N THR A 599 53.63 -22.23 -4.38
CA THR A 599 52.20 -22.16 -4.09
C THR A 599 51.94 -22.76 -2.72
N SER A 600 51.31 -22.01 -1.81
CA SER A 600 50.98 -22.48 -0.46
C SER A 600 49.51 -22.18 -0.13
N ALA A 601 48.93 -22.90 0.82
CA ALA A 601 47.70 -22.43 1.44
C ALA A 601 48.02 -21.27 2.39
N PHE A 602 47.10 -20.32 2.58
CA PHE A 602 47.27 -19.28 3.59
C PHE A 602 46.00 -19.08 4.42
N GLY A 603 46.20 -18.53 5.61
CA GLY A 603 45.15 -18.04 6.49
C GLY A 603 45.51 -16.66 7.02
N GLU A 604 44.53 -15.77 7.14
CA GLU A 604 44.70 -14.42 7.66
C GLU A 604 43.47 -14.02 8.47
N ALA A 605 43.68 -13.39 9.61
CA ALA A 605 42.64 -12.68 10.35
C ALA A 605 42.88 -11.18 10.18
N GLN A 606 41.80 -10.41 10.03
CA GLN A 606 41.90 -8.96 9.87
C GLN A 606 40.77 -8.22 10.56
N ALA A 607 41.06 -7.00 10.98
CA ALA A 607 40.10 -6.01 11.39
C ALA A 607 40.44 -4.66 10.77
N GLY A 608 39.46 -3.77 10.65
CA GLY A 608 39.69 -2.45 10.11
C GLY A 608 38.60 -1.46 10.48
N ILE A 609 38.96 -0.19 10.36
CA ILE A 609 38.06 0.95 10.52
C ILE A 609 38.13 1.76 9.22
N GLY A 610 36.98 2.09 8.67
CA GLY A 610 36.84 2.70 7.36
C GLY A 610 35.97 3.94 7.38
N LEU A 611 36.23 4.82 6.43
CA LEU A 611 35.31 5.86 5.99
C LEU A 611 34.85 5.54 4.58
N THR A 612 33.59 5.79 4.27
CA THR A 612 33.02 5.64 2.92
C THR A 612 32.27 6.89 2.54
N THR A 613 32.58 7.44 1.37
CA THR A 613 31.76 8.47 0.71
C THR A 613 30.79 7.79 -0.24
N HIS A 614 29.54 8.25 -0.27
CA HIS A 614 28.51 7.68 -1.16
C HIS A 614 28.40 8.51 -2.45
N LEU A 615 28.53 7.85 -3.60
CA LEU A 615 28.50 8.44 -4.95
C LEU A 615 27.56 7.58 -5.82
N GLY A 616 26.24 7.80 -5.69
CA GLY A 616 25.23 6.95 -6.34
C GLY A 616 25.17 5.57 -5.69
N SER A 617 25.23 4.49 -6.48
CA SER A 617 25.27 3.11 -5.96
C SER A 617 26.65 2.70 -5.41
N GLY A 618 27.69 3.47 -5.75
CA GLY A 618 29.07 3.20 -5.37
C GLY A 618 29.62 4.21 -4.36
N GLY A 619 30.92 4.13 -4.10
CA GLY A 619 31.58 5.00 -3.14
C GLY A 619 33.10 4.86 -3.10
N LEU A 620 33.77 5.87 -2.57
CA LEU A 620 35.21 5.78 -2.28
C LEU A 620 35.40 5.39 -0.82
N THR A 621 36.36 4.51 -0.55
CA THR A 621 36.69 4.07 0.81
C THR A 621 38.10 4.46 1.19
N ALA A 622 38.29 4.77 2.47
CA ALA A 622 39.58 4.92 3.10
C ALA A 622 39.57 4.10 4.39
N ASP A 623 40.36 3.02 4.43
CA ASP A 623 40.33 2.02 5.49
C ASP A 623 41.69 1.92 6.16
N LEU A 624 41.72 2.04 7.48
CA LEU A 624 42.86 1.61 8.30
C LEU A 624 42.66 0.12 8.61
N VAL A 625 43.59 -0.71 8.15
CA VAL A 625 43.51 -2.18 8.26
C VAL A 625 44.61 -2.69 9.17
N LEU A 626 44.25 -3.66 10.01
CA LEU A 626 45.15 -4.51 10.78
C LEU A 626 44.86 -5.97 10.43
N GLY A 627 45.72 -6.58 9.63
CA GLY A 627 45.68 -7.99 9.26
C GLY A 627 46.91 -8.73 9.76
N ALA A 628 46.73 -9.96 10.21
CA ALA A 628 47.82 -10.88 10.54
C ALA A 628 47.55 -12.20 9.84
N GLY A 629 48.49 -12.63 9.01
CA GLY A 629 48.33 -13.83 8.21
C GLY A 629 49.65 -14.49 7.89
N GLY A 630 49.55 -15.68 7.32
CA GLY A 630 50.71 -16.42 6.88
C GLY A 630 50.34 -17.65 6.07
N GLU A 631 51.35 -18.21 5.43
CA GLU A 631 51.25 -19.50 4.79
C GLU A 631 51.05 -20.60 5.84
N LEU A 632 50.14 -21.51 5.54
CA LEU A 632 49.84 -22.67 6.36
C LEU A 632 50.78 -23.81 5.99
N GLY A 633 51.43 -24.40 6.99
CA GLY A 633 52.38 -25.51 6.82
C GLY A 633 53.65 -25.30 7.64
N SER A 634 54.56 -26.26 7.57
CA SER A 634 55.83 -26.27 8.31
C SER A 634 57.04 -26.03 7.42
N HIS A 635 56.85 -25.40 6.25
CA HIS A 635 57.97 -25.09 5.35
C HIS A 635 58.88 -24.04 6.03
N PRO A 636 60.22 -24.21 6.01
CA PRO A 636 61.14 -23.27 6.66
C PRO A 636 61.02 -21.84 6.12
N ASP A 637 60.63 -21.69 4.85
CA ASP A 637 60.42 -20.40 4.18
C ASP A 637 58.96 -19.92 4.20
N ALA A 638 58.12 -20.41 5.13
CA ALA A 638 56.73 -19.95 5.23
C ALA A 638 56.67 -18.42 5.44
N LEU A 639 55.92 -17.74 4.59
CA LEU A 639 55.75 -16.28 4.70
C LEU A 639 54.70 -15.94 5.75
N TYR A 640 55.03 -14.98 6.61
CA TYR A 640 54.10 -14.35 7.55
C TYR A 640 54.07 -12.84 7.28
N TRP A 641 52.88 -12.25 7.42
CA TRP A 641 52.69 -10.83 7.20
C TRP A 641 51.83 -10.20 8.29
N LEU A 642 52.14 -8.92 8.52
CA LEU A 642 51.32 -8.01 9.31
C LEU A 642 50.93 -6.86 8.38
N ASP A 643 49.68 -6.86 7.96
CA ASP A 643 49.09 -5.81 7.15
C ASP A 643 48.64 -4.68 8.08
N VAL A 644 49.47 -3.65 8.26
CA VAL A 644 49.09 -2.40 8.92
C VAL A 644 49.15 -1.33 7.86
N GLY A 645 47.98 -0.89 7.40
CA GLY A 645 47.93 -0.12 6.18
C GLY A 645 46.73 0.80 6.05
N LEU A 646 46.94 1.90 5.34
CA LEU A 646 45.85 2.69 4.76
C LEU A 646 45.52 2.10 3.39
N MET A 647 44.29 1.62 3.23
CA MET A 647 43.74 1.16 1.96
C MET A 647 42.80 2.23 1.43
N LEU A 648 43.06 2.67 0.20
CA LEU A 648 42.10 3.45 -0.57
C LEU A 648 41.39 2.52 -1.52
N GLY A 649 40.08 2.66 -1.64
CA GLY A 649 39.29 1.80 -2.49
C GLY A 649 38.11 2.49 -3.15
N ALA A 650 37.52 1.76 -4.10
CA ALA A 650 36.25 2.08 -4.69
C ALA A 650 35.32 0.87 -4.53
N ARG A 651 34.06 1.13 -4.20
CA ARG A 651 32.96 0.17 -4.16
C ARG A 651 31.95 0.56 -5.23
N PHE A 652 31.40 -0.43 -5.93
CA PHE A 652 30.49 -0.24 -7.05
C PHE A 652 29.15 -0.90 -6.81
#